data_AF-A0A438KPZ0-F1
#
_entry.id   AF-A0A438KPZ0-F1
#
_cell.length_a   1.000
_cell.length_b   1.000
_cell.length_c   1.000
_cell.angle_alpha   90.00
_cell.angle_beta   90.00
_cell.angle_gamma   90.00
#
_symmetry.space_group_name_H-M   'P 1'
#
loop_
_entity.id
_entity.type
_entity.pdbx_description
1 polymer ?
#
loop_
_entity_poly.entity_id
_entity_poly.type
_entity_poly.pdbx_seq_one_letter_code
_entity_poly.pdbx_strand_id
1 'polypeptide(L)'
;MVLIGETGSGKSTQLVQFLVDSGIAANDSIICTQPRKIAAVSLAQRVREESSGCYEDNSIICYPTYSSARQFLSKVTYMTDHCLLQHYMNDKNLSGISCIIVDEAHERSLNTDLLLALIKALLSQKLDMRVIIMSATADADQLSKYFFGCGTFHVVGRNFPVDVRYAPCASEGTSGSATIASYVLDVMRMANEIHKTEKEGTILAFLTSQMEVEWACEKFQAPSAVALALHGKLSYEEQFRVFQSYPGKRKVIFSTNLAETSLTIPGVKYVIDSGMVKESRFEPGTGMNVLRVCSISQSSANQRAGRAGRTEPGRCYRLYSKDDFELMPPHQEPEIRRVHLGVAVLRILALGIKNLEHFDFVDAPSGQAIDMAIRNLLQLGAVTLTNDFYDLTEEGRCLVKLGIEPRLGKLILNCFHHRLGREGLVLAAVMANASSIFCRVGNDEDKLKSDRLKVQFCHRDGDLFTLLSVYKEWECLPAEKRNKWCWENSINAKSMRRCQDTVHELDRCLKNELRIIIPTYWRWNPHNPTIQDRYLKKVILSSLSENVAMYSGYDQLGYEVALTGQYVQLHPACSLLIFGEKPSWVVFGEILSISNQYLVCVTAFDIDSLPTIFPPLFDVSKMESRKLQTRKMTGFGSTLLKKFCGKANNNLIHLISQIRTSCMDVRIGIEVKVDQNEILLFASSKDMEKVGSLVNDVLEYERKWLQNECIEKCLYHERHGVAPPLALFGAGAEIKHLELEKRCLSVDVFCSDANTTDDKELLMYLEEHASGSICSFHKFTGTGQDSEERWGRITFLTPDSAKKATDLNKVEFRGSLLKVIPSRTTFGGNHKMFPFPAVKAKVYWPRRQSKGFGIVKCDRHDVDFMVNDFSNLLIGGRYLRCEGSAKYMDSVVISGLDKELSEAEILDELRTATNRRIFDFFLVRGDAVKNPSCGACEEALLREISPFMSKTKPHGNCCQAQVFPPEPKDSFMKALITFDGRLHLEAAKALEEIEGKVLSGCLSWQKIKCQQLFHSYVSCPAPVYSVIKKQLVSLLASLKHQKGNSCTIIMLFPFI
;
A
#
# COMPACT_ATOMS: atom_id res chain seq x y z
N MET A 1 46.36 33.15 17.45
CA MET A 1 46.20 33.91 16.19
C MET A 1 45.23 33.16 15.30
N VAL A 2 44.39 33.87 14.53
CA VAL A 2 43.54 33.25 13.51
C VAL A 2 44.10 33.58 12.12
N LEU A 3 44.37 32.55 11.32
CA LEU A 3 44.84 32.68 9.95
C LEU A 3 43.71 32.37 8.98
N ILE A 4 43.35 33.35 8.16
CA ILE A 4 42.28 33.25 7.18
C ILE A 4 42.94 33.15 5.82
N GLY A 5 42.58 32.14 5.06
CA GLY A 5 42.98 32.07 3.68
C GLY A 5 42.24 30.97 2.95
N GLU A 6 42.04 31.17 1.67
CA GLU A 6 41.33 30.19 0.85
C GLU A 6 42.08 28.85 0.83
N THR A 7 41.37 27.75 0.69
CA THR A 7 42.02 26.45 0.58
C THR A 7 42.84 26.39 -0.71
N GLY A 8 44.10 25.96 -0.62
CA GLY A 8 45.06 26.00 -1.73
C GLY A 8 46.13 27.09 -1.60
N SER A 9 45.99 28.02 -0.65
CA SER A 9 47.00 29.05 -0.36
C SER A 9 48.26 28.55 0.37
N GLY A 10 48.34 27.24 0.67
CA GLY A 10 49.49 26.64 1.35
C GLY A 10 49.47 26.72 2.88
N LYS A 11 48.35 27.11 3.53
CA LYS A 11 48.24 27.17 5.00
C LYS A 11 48.67 25.88 5.68
N SER A 12 48.14 24.76 5.22
CA SER A 12 48.30 23.44 5.84
C SER A 12 49.61 22.74 5.49
N THR A 13 50.38 23.27 4.54
CA THR A 13 51.64 22.68 4.06
C THR A 13 52.84 23.57 4.36
N GLN A 14 52.81 24.82 3.88
CA GLN A 14 53.95 25.73 3.91
C GLN A 14 54.10 26.41 5.27
N LEU A 15 53.02 26.86 5.91
CA LEU A 15 53.13 27.49 7.23
C LEU A 15 53.69 26.53 8.29
N VAL A 16 53.32 25.25 8.22
CA VAL A 16 53.87 24.24 9.13
C VAL A 16 55.39 24.15 8.98
N GLN A 17 55.90 24.12 7.75
CA GLN A 17 57.35 24.11 7.47
C GLN A 17 58.03 25.40 7.96
N PHE A 18 57.44 26.56 7.70
CA PHE A 18 57.98 27.84 8.18
C PHE A 18 58.09 27.90 9.71
N LEU A 19 57.12 27.32 10.43
CA LEU A 19 57.17 27.25 11.89
C LEU A 19 58.28 26.31 12.40
N VAL A 20 58.51 25.19 11.71
CA VAL A 20 59.65 24.29 12.02
C VAL A 20 60.97 25.03 11.82
N ASP A 21 61.14 25.65 10.66
CA ASP A 21 62.39 26.32 10.28
C ASP A 21 62.70 27.54 11.15
N SER A 22 61.66 28.20 11.67
CA SER A 22 61.80 29.32 12.61
C SER A 22 62.36 28.93 13.98
N GLY A 23 62.47 27.63 14.29
CA GLY A 23 62.96 27.14 15.57
C GLY A 23 61.97 27.29 16.74
N ILE A 24 60.72 27.67 16.47
CA ILE A 24 59.66 27.79 17.49
C ILE A 24 59.44 26.48 18.26
N ALA A 25 59.67 25.36 17.58
CA ALA A 25 59.48 24.04 18.16
C ALA A 25 60.55 23.68 19.21
N ALA A 26 61.75 24.24 19.11
CA ALA A 26 62.94 23.79 19.86
C ALA A 26 63.06 22.25 19.85
N ASN A 27 62.93 21.60 21.02
CA ASN A 27 62.95 20.14 21.17
C ASN A 27 61.55 19.50 21.22
N ASP A 28 60.49 20.31 21.24
CA ASP A 28 59.09 19.88 21.30
C ASP A 28 58.47 19.74 19.90
N SER A 29 57.32 19.06 19.80
CA SER A 29 56.63 18.82 18.54
C SER A 29 55.65 19.94 18.16
N ILE A 30 55.52 20.20 16.86
CA ILE A 30 54.42 20.96 16.27
C ILE A 30 53.30 20.00 15.85
N ILE A 31 52.09 20.23 16.33
CA ILE A 31 50.93 19.41 16.00
C ILE A 31 50.01 20.16 15.05
N CYS A 32 49.71 19.56 13.90
CA CYS A 32 48.70 20.08 12.97
C CYS A 32 47.50 19.13 12.96
N THR A 33 46.34 19.61 13.39
CA THR A 33 45.11 18.84 13.42
C THR A 33 44.29 19.05 12.15
N GLN A 34 43.62 17.99 11.74
CA GLN A 34 42.69 17.99 10.62
C GLN A 34 41.38 17.31 11.03
N PRO A 35 40.21 17.80 10.59
CA PRO A 35 38.95 17.13 10.87
C PRO A 35 38.86 15.75 10.20
N ARG A 36 39.57 15.54 9.07
CA ARG A 36 39.46 14.34 8.23
C ARG A 36 40.74 13.50 8.20
N LYS A 37 40.61 12.18 8.37
CA LYS A 37 41.74 11.21 8.28
C LYS A 37 42.49 11.31 6.96
N ILE A 38 41.78 11.40 5.82
CA ILE A 38 42.42 11.49 4.50
C ILE A 38 43.22 12.79 4.31
N ALA A 39 42.72 13.92 4.84
CA ALA A 39 43.43 15.19 4.79
C ALA A 39 44.73 15.12 5.59
N ALA A 40 44.69 14.62 6.83
CA ALA A 40 45.87 14.42 7.66
C ALA A 40 46.95 13.53 6.99
N VAL A 41 46.55 12.42 6.38
CA VAL A 41 47.48 11.50 5.69
C VAL A 41 48.06 12.15 4.45
N SER A 42 47.22 12.74 3.61
CA SER A 42 47.64 13.35 2.34
C SER A 42 48.57 14.55 2.56
N LEU A 43 48.28 15.40 3.56
CA LEU A 43 49.13 16.54 3.92
C LEU A 43 50.47 16.08 4.49
N ALA A 44 50.48 15.13 5.41
CA ALA A 44 51.74 14.60 5.96
C ALA A 44 52.63 14.00 4.88
N GLN A 45 52.04 13.24 3.94
CA GLN A 45 52.77 12.71 2.79
C GLN A 45 53.30 13.84 1.91
N ARG A 46 52.46 14.83 1.59
CA ARG A 46 52.87 15.96 0.75
C ARG A 46 53.99 16.78 1.36
N VAL A 47 53.94 17.08 2.66
CA VAL A 47 54.99 17.83 3.35
C VAL A 47 56.28 16.99 3.43
N ARG A 48 56.18 15.66 3.59
CA ARG A 48 57.36 14.78 3.52
C ARG A 48 58.01 14.79 2.14
N GLU A 49 57.21 14.81 1.07
CA GLU A 49 57.71 14.94 -0.31
C GLU A 49 58.38 16.30 -0.53
N GLU A 50 57.78 17.40 -0.06
CA GLU A 50 58.30 18.77 -0.20
C GLU A 50 59.58 19.02 0.61
N SER A 51 59.71 18.36 1.77
CA SER A 51 60.85 18.52 2.68
C SER A 51 61.92 17.43 2.54
N SER A 52 61.80 16.57 1.53
CA SER A 52 62.75 15.50 1.26
C SER A 52 64.16 16.07 1.10
N GLY A 53 65.11 15.56 1.88
CA GLY A 53 66.51 16.04 1.92
C GLY A 53 66.77 17.25 2.83
N CYS A 54 65.74 17.88 3.40
CA CYS A 54 65.88 19.02 4.33
C CYS A 54 65.75 18.62 5.81
N TYR A 55 64.95 17.59 6.11
CA TYR A 55 64.76 17.06 7.46
C TYR A 55 65.24 15.60 7.56
N GLU A 56 65.60 15.15 8.77
CA GLU A 56 65.94 13.74 9.03
C GLU A 56 64.74 12.82 8.74
N ASP A 57 65.04 11.59 8.34
CA ASP A 57 64.02 10.55 8.15
C ASP A 57 63.15 10.40 9.40
N ASN A 58 61.82 10.37 9.22
CA ASN A 58 60.79 10.37 10.27
C ASN A 58 60.57 11.69 11.05
N SER A 59 61.10 12.83 10.60
CA SER A 59 60.77 14.14 11.21
C SER A 59 59.29 14.54 11.08
N ILE A 60 58.58 14.01 10.07
CA ILE A 60 57.16 14.27 9.81
C ILE A 60 56.36 12.97 9.85
N ILE A 61 55.48 12.87 10.85
CA ILE A 61 54.66 11.69 11.10
C ILE A 61 53.17 12.02 10.98
N CYS A 62 52.37 11.02 10.57
CA CYS A 62 50.91 11.09 10.59
C CYS A 62 50.33 10.07 11.57
N TYR A 63 49.43 10.51 12.45
CA TYR A 63 48.62 9.66 13.30
C TYR A 63 47.13 9.84 12.97
N PRO A 64 46.58 9.04 12.03
CA PRO A 64 45.17 9.17 11.63
C PRO A 64 44.18 8.57 12.66
N THR A 65 44.67 7.68 13.53
CA THR A 65 43.91 7.07 14.64
C THR A 65 44.77 7.11 15.91
N TYR A 66 44.11 7.35 17.05
CA TYR A 66 44.72 7.45 18.37
C TYR A 66 45.36 6.12 18.82
N SER A 67 46.44 6.21 19.60
CA SER A 67 47.04 5.11 20.33
C SER A 67 47.78 5.64 21.55
N SER A 68 47.46 5.13 22.73
CA SER A 68 48.08 5.51 24.01
C SER A 68 49.59 5.25 24.09
N ALA A 69 50.13 4.34 23.28
CA ALA A 69 51.56 4.01 23.26
C ALA A 69 52.44 5.01 22.50
N ARG A 70 51.85 6.01 21.81
CA ARG A 70 52.59 6.93 20.94
C ARG A 70 53.01 8.19 21.69
N GLN A 71 54.31 8.45 21.71
CA GLN A 71 54.90 9.69 22.24
C GLN A 71 55.20 10.68 21.10
N PHE A 72 55.18 11.98 21.41
CA PHE A 72 55.52 13.06 20.48
C PHE A 72 57.04 13.20 20.36
N LEU A 73 57.66 12.38 19.51
CA LEU A 73 59.12 12.37 19.29
C LEU A 73 59.53 13.00 17.96
N SER A 74 58.58 13.32 17.07
CA SER A 74 58.82 13.92 15.76
C SER A 74 58.73 15.44 15.80
N LYS A 75 59.47 16.15 14.93
CA LYS A 75 59.36 17.61 14.82
C LYS A 75 57.95 18.07 14.43
N VAL A 76 57.30 17.36 13.51
CA VAL A 76 55.93 17.66 13.06
C VAL A 76 55.06 16.42 13.10
N THR A 77 53.87 16.56 13.66
CA THR A 77 52.86 15.51 13.65
C THR A 77 51.55 16.03 13.08
N TYR A 78 51.08 15.39 12.01
CA TYR A 78 49.71 15.55 11.52
C TYR A 78 48.81 14.51 12.18
N MET A 79 47.66 14.92 12.68
CA MET A 79 46.69 14.00 13.28
C MET A 79 45.27 14.51 13.11
N THR A 80 44.28 13.72 13.54
CA THR A 80 42.91 14.22 13.59
C THR A 80 42.62 14.98 14.87
N ASP A 81 41.65 15.89 14.84
CA ASP A 81 41.19 16.64 16.03
C ASP A 81 40.84 15.70 17.19
N HIS A 82 40.21 14.56 16.86
CA HIS A 82 39.91 13.51 17.81
C HIS A 82 41.15 12.91 18.48
N CYS A 83 42.24 12.69 17.73
CA CYS A 83 43.47 12.13 18.30
C CYS A 83 44.09 13.10 19.30
N LEU A 84 44.17 14.39 18.96
CA LEU A 84 44.73 15.38 19.88
C LEU A 84 43.85 15.55 21.12
N LEU A 85 42.54 15.56 20.94
CA LEU A 85 41.58 15.60 22.05
C LEU A 85 41.78 14.40 23.00
N GLN A 86 42.00 13.18 22.49
CA GLN A 86 42.29 12.01 23.33
C GLN A 86 43.65 12.08 24.03
N HIS A 87 44.67 12.64 23.37
CA HIS A 87 45.95 12.92 24.04
C HIS A 87 45.79 13.90 25.20
N TYR A 88 45.00 14.96 25.02
CA TYR A 88 44.70 15.93 26.09
C TYR A 88 43.97 15.28 27.28
N MET A 89 43.07 14.33 27.02
CA MET A 89 42.36 13.60 28.09
C MET A 89 43.32 12.78 28.97
N ASN A 90 44.42 12.27 28.40
CA ASN A 90 45.42 11.49 29.12
C ASN A 90 46.54 12.35 29.72
N ASP A 91 46.97 13.40 29.02
CA ASP A 91 47.92 14.41 29.51
C ASP A 91 47.35 15.82 29.31
N LYS A 92 46.82 16.40 30.40
CA LYS A 92 46.22 17.74 30.41
C LYS A 92 47.22 18.86 30.11
N ASN A 93 48.53 18.61 30.30
CA ASN A 93 49.57 19.60 30.03
C ASN A 93 50.11 19.56 28.60
N LEU A 94 49.72 18.52 27.83
CA LEU A 94 50.23 18.25 26.49
C LEU A 94 51.76 18.41 26.45
N SER A 95 52.44 17.64 27.29
CA SER A 95 53.89 17.70 27.47
C SER A 95 54.60 17.30 26.18
N GLY A 96 55.67 18.01 25.82
CA GLY A 96 56.38 17.81 24.56
C GLY A 96 55.73 18.47 23.34
N ILE A 97 54.71 19.32 23.52
CA ILE A 97 54.09 20.11 22.46
C ILE A 97 54.31 21.61 22.73
N SER A 98 54.89 22.29 21.75
CA SER A 98 55.16 23.74 21.77
C SER A 98 54.14 24.55 20.95
N CYS A 99 53.64 24.00 19.85
CA CYS A 99 52.69 24.68 18.97
C CYS A 99 51.57 23.74 18.50
N ILE A 100 50.31 24.18 18.63
CA ILE A 100 49.15 23.53 18.03
C ILE A 100 48.62 24.38 16.88
N ILE A 101 48.37 23.72 15.76
CA ILE A 101 47.70 24.27 14.60
C ILE A 101 46.38 23.52 14.46
N VAL A 102 45.26 24.24 14.60
CA VAL A 102 43.91 23.71 14.33
C VAL A 102 43.51 24.15 12.94
N ASP A 103 43.56 23.24 11.97
CA ASP A 103 43.26 23.55 10.58
C ASP A 103 41.81 23.23 10.20
N GLU A 104 41.34 23.88 9.14
CA GLU A 104 39.97 23.77 8.62
C GLU A 104 38.90 24.00 9.72
N ALA A 105 39.17 24.94 10.64
CA ALA A 105 38.31 25.24 11.79
C ALA A 105 36.89 25.70 11.41
N HIS A 106 36.68 26.08 10.15
CA HIS A 106 35.36 26.40 9.59
C HIS A 106 34.45 25.18 9.39
N GLU A 107 34.97 23.95 9.41
CA GLU A 107 34.11 22.75 9.42
C GLU A 107 33.33 22.63 10.74
N ARG A 108 33.76 23.35 11.80
CA ARG A 108 33.08 23.46 13.12
C ARG A 108 32.57 22.11 13.64
N SER A 109 33.44 21.09 13.55
CA SER A 109 33.12 19.74 14.01
C SER A 109 33.04 19.69 15.53
N LEU A 110 32.32 18.70 16.06
CA LEU A 110 32.18 18.51 17.50
C LEU A 110 33.55 18.36 18.21
N ASN A 111 34.48 17.64 17.59
CA ASN A 111 35.81 17.44 18.16
C ASN A 111 36.63 18.74 18.11
N THR A 112 36.53 19.51 17.02
CA THR A 112 37.23 20.78 16.85
C THR A 112 36.78 21.79 17.91
N ASP A 113 35.46 21.97 18.09
CA ASP A 113 34.92 22.93 19.05
C ASP A 113 35.30 22.57 20.50
N LEU A 114 35.23 21.28 20.86
CA LEU A 114 35.70 20.80 22.17
C LEU A 114 37.21 21.05 22.34
N LEU A 115 38.02 20.72 21.33
CA LEU A 115 39.46 20.94 21.37
C LEU A 115 39.81 22.43 21.54
N LEU A 116 39.12 23.32 20.82
CA LEU A 116 39.32 24.78 20.93
C LEU A 116 39.02 25.30 22.35
N ALA A 117 37.95 24.83 22.98
CA ALA A 117 37.64 25.17 24.37
C ALA A 117 38.73 24.74 25.34
N LEU A 118 39.26 23.52 25.19
CA LEU A 118 40.32 23.00 26.06
C LEU A 118 41.66 23.69 25.84
N ILE A 119 42.00 24.00 24.59
CA ILE A 119 43.20 24.74 24.25
C ILE A 119 43.13 26.15 24.83
N LYS A 120 41.97 26.84 24.77
CA LYS A 120 41.80 28.16 25.37
C LYS A 120 42.05 28.15 26.88
N ALA A 121 41.53 27.13 27.58
CA ALA A 121 41.80 26.93 29.00
C ALA A 121 43.30 26.65 29.26
N LEU A 122 43.94 25.82 28.43
CA LEU A 122 45.35 25.48 28.54
C LEU A 122 46.27 26.69 28.29
N LEU A 123 45.95 27.55 27.33
CA LEU A 123 46.69 28.79 27.05
C LEU A 123 46.75 29.73 28.27
N SER A 124 45.72 29.70 29.11
CA SER A 124 45.69 30.49 30.35
C SER A 124 46.62 29.93 31.43
N GLN A 125 47.03 28.65 31.31
CA GLN A 125 47.90 27.96 32.27
C GLN A 125 49.35 27.83 31.75
N LYS A 126 49.54 27.65 30.44
CA LYS A 126 50.84 27.42 29.79
C LYS A 126 51.16 28.55 28.81
N LEU A 127 51.83 29.58 29.33
CA LEU A 127 52.18 30.80 28.57
C LEU A 127 53.13 30.55 27.40
N ASP A 128 53.96 29.51 27.45
CA ASP A 128 54.91 29.18 26.40
C ASP A 128 54.28 28.51 25.18
N MET A 129 53.02 28.08 25.29
CA MET A 129 52.32 27.35 24.25
C MET A 129 51.73 28.29 23.19
N ARG A 130 51.90 27.92 21.91
CA ARG A 130 51.40 28.72 20.78
C ARG A 130 50.26 28.01 20.07
N VAL A 131 49.27 28.79 19.63
CA VAL A 131 48.09 28.28 18.94
C VAL A 131 47.78 29.11 17.70
N ILE A 132 47.64 28.39 16.57
CA ILE A 132 47.24 28.94 15.28
C ILE A 132 45.95 28.25 14.85
N ILE A 133 44.91 29.04 14.59
CA ILE A 133 43.63 28.53 14.10
C ILE A 133 43.52 28.93 12.64
N MET A 134 43.49 27.96 11.75
CA MET A 134 43.38 28.21 10.31
C MET A 134 41.93 28.01 9.84
N SER A 135 41.41 28.99 9.10
CA SER A 135 40.07 28.97 8.55
C SER A 135 40.06 29.44 7.09
N ALA A 136 39.08 28.96 6.32
CA ALA A 136 38.86 29.39 4.93
C ALA A 136 37.67 30.36 4.80
N THR A 137 36.93 30.64 5.87
CA THR A 137 35.71 31.45 5.86
C THR A 137 35.84 32.72 6.71
N ALA A 138 34.89 33.64 6.53
CA ALA A 138 34.79 34.90 7.26
C ALA A 138 34.40 34.75 8.74
N ASP A 139 34.17 33.53 9.24
CA ASP A 139 33.82 33.25 10.65
C ASP A 139 35.00 33.42 11.62
N ALA A 140 36.10 33.98 11.11
CA ALA A 140 37.31 34.26 11.84
C ALA A 140 37.13 35.32 12.92
N ASP A 141 36.19 36.25 12.75
CA ASP A 141 35.91 37.29 13.73
C ASP A 141 35.34 36.69 15.02
N GLN A 142 34.47 35.68 14.90
CA GLN A 142 33.95 34.97 16.06
C GLN A 142 35.08 34.23 16.78
N LEU A 143 35.92 33.50 16.04
CA LEU A 143 37.06 32.76 16.62
C LEU A 143 38.09 33.71 17.25
N SER A 144 38.37 34.85 16.62
CA SER A 144 39.27 35.89 17.15
C SER A 144 38.74 36.43 18.48
N LYS A 145 37.47 36.85 18.53
CA LYS A 145 36.80 37.32 19.74
C LYS A 145 36.82 36.25 20.85
N TYR A 146 36.54 35.00 20.49
CA TYR A 146 36.54 33.89 21.43
C TYR A 146 37.92 33.61 22.02
N PHE A 147 39.01 33.72 21.24
CA PHE A 147 40.39 33.61 21.68
C PHE A 147 40.99 34.96 22.08
N PHE A 148 40.39 35.61 23.08
CA PHE A 148 40.91 36.83 23.72
C PHE A 148 41.13 38.02 22.76
N GLY A 149 40.37 38.09 21.66
CA GLY A 149 40.55 39.14 20.64
C GLY A 149 41.87 39.03 19.89
N CYS A 150 42.39 37.81 19.68
CA CYS A 150 43.69 37.63 19.04
C CYS A 150 43.72 38.12 17.58
N GLY A 151 44.89 38.54 17.11
CA GLY A 151 45.06 39.06 15.75
C GLY A 151 44.60 38.09 14.65
N THR A 152 43.93 38.64 13.65
CA THR A 152 43.53 37.96 12.41
C THR A 152 44.53 38.29 11.29
N PHE A 153 45.00 37.27 10.59
CA PHE A 153 45.89 37.42 9.44
C PHE A 153 45.21 36.88 8.19
N HIS A 154 45.10 37.72 7.17
CA HIS A 154 44.48 37.36 5.90
C HIS A 154 45.57 37.06 4.85
N VAL A 155 45.58 35.82 4.37
CA VAL A 155 46.39 35.40 3.24
C VAL A 155 45.51 35.42 2.01
N VAL A 156 45.80 36.35 1.10
CA VAL A 156 45.10 36.44 -0.19
C VAL A 156 45.42 35.17 -0.99
N GLY A 157 44.38 34.40 -1.31
CA GLY A 157 44.51 33.21 -2.15
C GLY A 157 44.91 33.59 -3.57
N ARG A 158 45.60 32.67 -4.27
CA ARG A 158 45.88 32.76 -5.72
C ARG A 158 44.87 31.93 -6.50
N ASN A 159 43.57 32.10 -6.22
CA ASN A 159 42.55 31.42 -6.99
C ASN A 159 42.38 32.09 -8.36
N PHE A 160 42.26 31.26 -9.38
CA PHE A 160 41.87 31.71 -10.71
C PHE A 160 40.37 32.06 -10.73
N PRO A 161 39.95 33.00 -11.59
CA PRO A 161 38.55 33.39 -11.68
C PRO A 161 37.65 32.21 -12.05
N VAL A 162 36.50 32.10 -11.37
CA VAL A 162 35.46 31.10 -11.63
C VAL A 162 34.21 31.79 -12.16
N ASP A 163 33.78 31.43 -13.37
CA ASP A 163 32.51 31.88 -13.95
C ASP A 163 31.35 31.09 -13.32
N VAL A 164 30.49 31.76 -12.55
CA VAL A 164 29.35 31.13 -11.87
C VAL A 164 28.10 31.29 -12.73
N ARG A 165 27.51 30.17 -13.15
CA ARG A 165 26.29 30.11 -13.95
C ARG A 165 25.16 29.50 -13.15
N TYR A 166 24.06 30.23 -13.03
CA TYR A 166 22.81 29.72 -12.47
C TYR A 166 22.00 29.07 -13.59
N ALA A 167 21.73 27.78 -13.45
CA ALA A 167 20.99 26.96 -14.39
C ALA A 167 19.88 26.19 -13.64
N PRO A 168 18.86 26.88 -13.10
CA PRO A 168 17.74 26.24 -12.44
C PRO A 168 17.03 25.30 -13.41
N CYS A 169 16.67 24.12 -12.94
CA CYS A 169 16.08 23.10 -13.81
C CYS A 169 14.58 23.32 -14.03
N ALA A 170 14.11 23.19 -15.27
CA ALA A 170 12.70 23.42 -15.66
C ALA A 170 11.72 22.30 -15.26
N SER A 171 12.14 21.30 -14.48
CA SER A 171 11.33 20.13 -14.09
C SER A 171 10.75 20.24 -12.68
N GLU A 172 10.28 21.43 -12.28
CA GLU A 172 9.39 21.58 -11.13
C GLU A 172 7.98 21.15 -11.53
N GLY A 173 7.60 19.89 -11.27
CA GLY A 173 6.20 19.49 -11.45
C GLY A 173 5.89 18.01 -11.55
N THR A 174 6.84 17.15 -11.94
CA THR A 174 6.56 15.72 -12.11
C THR A 174 6.94 14.94 -10.86
N SER A 175 6.24 15.20 -9.75
CA SER A 175 6.32 14.39 -8.52
C SER A 175 5.57 13.07 -8.70
N GLY A 176 6.05 12.23 -9.63
CA GLY A 176 5.47 10.93 -9.96
C GLY A 176 6.54 9.88 -10.16
N SER A 177 6.76 9.06 -9.13
CA SER A 177 7.34 7.70 -9.26
C SER A 177 8.77 7.58 -9.82
N ALA A 178 9.71 8.48 -9.50
CA ALA A 178 11.14 8.23 -9.74
C ALA A 178 11.83 7.73 -8.46
N THR A 179 12.60 6.63 -8.57
CA THR A 179 13.38 6.02 -7.46
C THR A 179 14.50 6.95 -6.93
N ILE A 180 14.81 8.04 -7.67
CA ILE A 180 15.92 8.96 -7.43
C ILE A 180 15.40 10.39 -7.57
N ALA A 181 15.93 11.30 -6.75
CA ALA A 181 15.53 12.70 -6.73
C ALA A 181 15.86 13.41 -8.06
N SER A 182 15.01 14.37 -8.45
CA SER A 182 15.13 15.13 -9.70
C SER A 182 16.49 15.78 -9.88
N TYR A 183 17.04 16.39 -8.83
CA TYR A 183 18.35 17.05 -8.88
C TYR A 183 19.50 16.12 -9.29
N VAL A 184 19.42 14.81 -9.01
CA VAL A 184 20.46 13.85 -9.41
C VAL A 184 20.49 13.68 -10.92
N LEU A 185 19.30 13.62 -11.55
CA LEU A 185 19.16 13.54 -13.00
C LEU A 185 19.66 14.83 -13.67
N ASP A 186 19.43 15.97 -13.04
CA ASP A 186 19.88 17.28 -13.53
C ASP A 186 21.41 17.41 -13.46
N VAL A 187 22.02 16.95 -12.37
CA VAL A 187 23.49 16.84 -12.26
C VAL A 187 24.06 15.96 -13.37
N MET A 188 23.45 14.81 -13.64
CA MET A 188 23.90 13.93 -14.73
C MET A 188 23.75 14.56 -16.11
N ARG A 189 22.64 15.25 -16.36
CA ARG A 189 22.39 15.97 -17.62
C ARG A 189 23.46 17.03 -17.84
N MET A 190 23.72 17.86 -16.82
CA MET A 190 24.73 18.91 -16.86
C MET A 190 26.15 18.32 -17.04
N ALA A 191 26.47 17.21 -16.38
CA ALA A 191 27.77 16.53 -16.57
C ALA A 191 27.97 16.05 -18.01
N ASN A 192 26.92 15.52 -18.65
CA ASN A 192 26.96 15.10 -20.04
C ASN A 192 27.05 16.28 -21.01
N GLU A 193 26.37 17.38 -20.71
CA GLU A 193 26.45 18.62 -21.49
C GLU A 193 27.87 19.19 -21.44
N ILE A 194 28.43 19.40 -20.25
CA ILE A 194 29.81 19.87 -20.05
C ILE A 194 30.82 18.95 -20.74
N HIS A 195 30.65 17.63 -20.65
CA HIS A 195 31.54 16.68 -21.34
C HIS A 195 31.56 16.88 -22.85
N LYS A 196 30.43 17.27 -23.46
CA LYS A 196 30.29 17.46 -24.91
C LYS A 196 30.70 18.86 -25.38
N THR A 197 30.36 19.90 -24.62
CA THR A 197 30.46 21.29 -25.07
C THR A 197 31.72 22.01 -24.59
N GLU A 198 32.24 21.64 -23.43
CA GLU A 198 33.36 22.34 -22.79
C GLU A 198 34.73 21.75 -23.17
N LYS A 199 35.77 22.58 -23.07
CA LYS A 199 37.17 22.17 -23.28
C LYS A 199 37.65 21.17 -22.21
N GLU A 200 38.83 20.60 -22.39
CA GLU A 200 39.43 19.69 -21.40
C GLU A 200 39.46 20.29 -19.98
N GLY A 201 39.25 19.41 -18.99
CA GLY A 201 39.14 19.73 -17.57
C GLY A 201 38.31 18.69 -16.82
N THR A 202 38.66 18.42 -15.56
CA THR A 202 37.92 17.48 -14.70
C THR A 202 36.61 18.11 -14.24
N ILE A 203 35.55 17.31 -14.26
CA ILE A 203 34.22 17.68 -13.76
C ILE A 203 34.10 17.17 -12.31
N LEU A 204 33.69 18.02 -11.39
CA LEU A 204 33.36 17.68 -10.01
C LEU A 204 31.89 18.00 -9.74
N ALA A 205 31.09 16.99 -9.45
CA ALA A 205 29.65 17.09 -9.27
C ALA A 205 29.24 16.75 -7.84
N PHE A 206 28.48 17.63 -7.18
CA PHE A 206 28.02 17.46 -5.81
C PHE A 206 26.63 16.81 -5.73
N LEU A 207 26.56 15.68 -5.04
CA LEU A 207 25.35 14.90 -4.72
C LEU A 207 25.25 14.68 -3.21
N THR A 208 24.14 14.14 -2.72
CA THR A 208 23.86 14.17 -1.27
C THR A 208 24.23 12.87 -0.56
N SER A 209 24.18 11.72 -1.24
CA SER A 209 24.36 10.41 -0.59
C SER A 209 25.20 9.43 -1.40
N GLN A 210 25.72 8.40 -0.72
CA GLN A 210 26.43 7.29 -1.38
C GLN A 210 25.62 6.68 -2.52
N MET A 211 24.34 6.40 -2.28
CA MET A 211 23.47 5.74 -3.26
C MET A 211 23.37 6.57 -4.54
N GLU A 212 23.22 7.89 -4.41
CA GLU A 212 23.16 8.81 -5.55
C GLU A 212 24.50 8.88 -6.29
N VAL A 213 25.61 8.96 -5.56
CA VAL A 213 26.96 9.03 -6.13
C VAL A 213 27.29 7.75 -6.90
N GLU A 214 27.10 6.58 -6.29
CA GLU A 214 27.39 5.29 -6.93
C GLU A 214 26.46 5.07 -8.14
N TRP A 215 25.17 5.41 -8.01
CA TRP A 215 24.22 5.33 -9.12
C TRP A 215 24.61 6.25 -10.29
N ALA A 216 24.99 7.49 -10.02
CA ALA A 216 25.43 8.43 -11.05
C ALA A 216 26.70 7.93 -11.75
N CYS A 217 27.66 7.37 -10.99
CA CYS A 217 28.86 6.75 -11.57
C CYS A 217 28.53 5.57 -12.50
N GLU A 218 27.61 4.68 -12.11
CA GLU A 218 27.23 3.52 -12.92
C GLU A 218 26.46 3.91 -14.19
N LYS A 219 25.60 4.93 -14.10
CA LYS A 219 24.78 5.39 -15.23
C LYS A 219 25.47 6.37 -16.15
N PHE A 220 26.54 7.04 -15.69
CA PHE A 220 27.30 7.95 -16.53
C PHE A 220 28.20 7.18 -17.50
N GLN A 221 27.69 6.91 -18.69
CA GLN A 221 28.44 6.27 -19.78
C GLN A 221 28.68 7.29 -20.90
N ALA A 222 29.92 7.75 -21.01
CA ALA A 222 30.36 8.64 -22.08
C ALA A 222 31.71 8.18 -22.65
N PRO A 223 31.90 8.23 -23.99
CA PRO A 223 33.19 7.92 -24.58
C PRO A 223 34.25 8.92 -24.09
N SER A 224 35.46 8.42 -23.88
CA SER A 224 36.60 9.22 -23.41
C SER A 224 36.35 9.93 -22.07
N ALA A 225 35.54 9.35 -21.18
CA ALA A 225 35.39 9.79 -19.79
C ALA A 225 35.63 8.63 -18.80
N VAL A 226 36.01 8.98 -17.57
CA VAL A 226 36.08 8.06 -16.43
C VAL A 226 35.23 8.64 -15.30
N ALA A 227 34.14 7.94 -14.95
CA ALA A 227 33.32 8.29 -13.81
C ALA A 227 33.94 7.72 -12.52
N LEU A 228 34.10 8.57 -11.50
CA LEU A 228 34.70 8.20 -10.21
C LEU A 228 33.78 8.65 -9.06
N ALA A 229 33.58 7.76 -8.10
CA ALA A 229 32.81 8.04 -6.89
C ALA A 229 33.72 8.60 -5.79
N LEU A 230 33.23 9.58 -5.04
CA LEU A 230 33.93 10.14 -3.88
C LEU A 230 32.97 10.45 -2.72
N HIS A 231 32.86 9.51 -1.77
CA HIS A 231 32.05 9.68 -0.56
C HIS A 231 32.73 9.01 0.65
N GLY A 232 32.37 9.41 1.87
CA GLY A 232 33.06 9.00 3.12
C GLY A 232 32.92 7.53 3.50
N LYS A 233 32.22 6.71 2.70
CA LYS A 233 32.09 5.26 2.90
C LYS A 233 33.04 4.41 2.04
N LEU A 234 33.78 5.03 1.11
CA LEU A 234 34.80 4.36 0.31
C LEU A 234 36.06 4.02 1.13
N SER A 235 36.78 2.98 0.75
CA SER A 235 38.09 2.68 1.32
C SER A 235 39.12 3.76 0.98
N TYR A 236 40.22 3.84 1.73
CA TYR A 236 41.29 4.80 1.46
C TYR A 236 41.83 4.67 0.02
N GLU A 237 42.06 3.43 -0.44
CA GLU A 237 42.54 3.14 -1.80
C GLU A 237 41.54 3.59 -2.88
N GLU A 238 40.24 3.42 -2.63
CA GLU A 238 39.19 3.85 -3.56
C GLU A 238 39.10 5.37 -3.63
N GLN A 239 39.15 6.06 -2.49
CA GLN A 239 39.19 7.52 -2.44
C GLN A 239 40.42 8.06 -3.16
N PHE A 240 41.56 7.37 -3.08
CA PHE A 240 42.81 7.80 -3.72
C PHE A 240 42.74 7.82 -5.27
N ARG A 241 41.81 7.08 -5.88
CA ARG A 241 41.65 7.03 -7.35
C ARG A 241 41.36 8.40 -7.98
N VAL A 242 40.72 9.31 -7.24
CA VAL A 242 40.42 10.66 -7.76
C VAL A 242 41.68 11.51 -8.02
N PHE A 243 42.79 11.19 -7.35
CA PHE A 243 44.08 11.85 -7.52
C PHE A 243 44.91 11.27 -8.68
N GLN A 244 44.52 10.12 -9.22
CA GLN A 244 45.24 9.48 -10.33
C GLN A 244 45.00 10.23 -11.66
N SER A 245 45.98 10.11 -12.56
CA SER A 245 45.91 10.64 -13.93
C SER A 245 45.34 9.58 -14.87
N TYR A 246 44.41 9.97 -15.75
CA TYR A 246 43.80 9.10 -16.76
C TYR A 246 44.03 9.69 -18.15
N PRO A 247 45.15 9.33 -18.84
CA PRO A 247 45.50 9.92 -20.13
C PRO A 247 44.40 9.70 -21.19
N GLY A 248 44.10 10.75 -21.95
CA GLY A 248 43.12 10.69 -23.04
C GLY A 248 41.66 10.55 -22.60
N LYS A 249 41.35 10.63 -21.30
CA LYS A 249 39.98 10.58 -20.78
C LYS A 249 39.69 11.72 -19.82
N ARG A 250 38.49 12.31 -19.91
CA ARG A 250 37.99 13.30 -18.95
C ARG A 250 37.59 12.63 -17.64
N LYS A 251 38.11 13.11 -16.51
CA LYS A 251 37.66 12.68 -15.18
C LYS A 251 36.31 13.33 -14.86
N VAL A 252 35.34 12.54 -14.42
CA VAL A 252 34.03 13.00 -13.94
C VAL A 252 33.83 12.43 -12.54
N ILE A 253 33.93 13.28 -11.54
CA ILE A 253 33.91 12.88 -10.13
C ILE A 253 32.54 13.24 -9.56
N PHE A 254 31.78 12.24 -9.15
CA PHE A 254 30.55 12.44 -8.38
C PHE A 254 30.89 12.33 -6.89
N SER A 255 30.56 13.36 -6.11
CA SER A 255 30.98 13.44 -4.72
C SER A 255 29.90 13.97 -3.79
N THR A 256 29.96 13.52 -2.54
CA THR A 256 29.27 14.19 -1.41
C THR A 256 30.01 15.48 -1.00
N ASN A 257 29.63 16.09 0.12
CA ASN A 257 30.39 17.18 0.75
C ASN A 257 31.85 16.81 1.13
N LEU A 258 32.25 15.54 0.98
CA LEU A 258 33.65 15.12 1.11
C LEU A 258 34.60 15.92 0.18
N ALA A 259 34.15 16.30 -1.02
CA ALA A 259 34.93 17.13 -1.93
C ALA A 259 34.70 18.64 -1.74
N GLU A 260 34.02 19.09 -0.68
CA GLU A 260 33.75 20.52 -0.44
C GLU A 260 34.99 21.26 0.11
N THR A 261 35.63 20.68 1.13
CA THR A 261 36.77 21.24 1.88
C THR A 261 37.96 20.28 1.91
N SER A 262 39.10 20.70 2.46
CA SER A 262 40.23 19.82 2.83
C SER A 262 41.00 19.02 1.73
N LEU A 263 40.50 18.90 0.49
CA LEU A 263 41.15 18.11 -0.59
C LEU A 263 41.35 18.91 -1.88
N THR A 264 42.56 18.97 -2.43
CA THR A 264 42.79 19.58 -3.75
C THR A 264 42.93 18.47 -4.79
N ILE A 265 41.89 18.29 -5.62
CA ILE A 265 41.91 17.30 -6.70
C ILE A 265 42.54 17.95 -7.95
N PRO A 266 43.65 17.41 -8.51
CA PRO A 266 44.31 18.00 -9.66
C PRO A 266 43.43 18.01 -10.92
N GLY A 267 43.37 19.17 -11.57
CA GLY A 267 42.74 19.37 -12.87
C GLY A 267 41.23 19.62 -12.84
N VAL A 268 40.63 19.88 -11.67
CA VAL A 268 39.22 20.30 -11.57
C VAL A 268 39.05 21.68 -12.17
N LYS A 269 38.15 21.76 -13.16
CA LYS A 269 37.86 22.98 -13.93
C LYS A 269 36.37 23.30 -13.99
N TYR A 270 35.53 22.27 -13.93
CA TYR A 270 34.08 22.41 -13.96
C TYR A 270 33.48 21.85 -12.68
N VAL A 271 32.69 22.66 -11.99
CA VAL A 271 31.93 22.24 -10.81
C VAL A 271 30.44 22.23 -11.16
N ILE A 272 29.72 21.20 -10.73
CA ILE A 272 28.26 21.12 -10.79
C ILE A 272 27.77 21.06 -9.34
N ASP A 273 27.04 22.08 -8.92
CA ASP A 273 26.49 22.20 -7.57
C ASP A 273 24.98 22.01 -7.60
N SER A 274 24.51 20.91 -7.00
CA SER A 274 23.08 20.63 -6.83
C SER A 274 22.41 21.54 -5.82
N GLY A 275 23.16 22.23 -4.96
CA GLY A 275 22.61 23.06 -3.88
C GLY A 275 22.08 22.25 -2.69
N MET A 276 22.24 20.92 -2.71
CA MET A 276 21.68 20.02 -1.71
C MET A 276 22.78 19.33 -0.89
N VAL A 277 22.43 18.96 0.34
CA VAL A 277 23.25 18.15 1.25
C VAL A 277 22.34 17.27 2.09
N LYS A 278 22.82 16.08 2.48
CA LYS A 278 22.14 15.20 3.43
C LYS A 278 22.79 15.37 4.79
N GLU A 279 22.03 15.88 5.75
CA GLU A 279 22.53 16.16 7.10
C GLU A 279 21.75 15.37 8.16
N SER A 280 22.46 14.94 9.21
CA SER A 280 21.85 14.33 10.39
C SER A 280 21.64 15.41 11.46
N ARG A 281 20.41 15.51 11.96
CA ARG A 281 20.02 16.47 13.00
C ARG A 281 19.38 15.74 14.17
N PHE A 282 19.87 16.01 15.37
CA PHE A 282 19.25 15.60 16.62
C PHE A 282 18.15 16.59 16.98
N GLU A 283 16.95 16.09 17.25
CA GLU A 283 15.82 16.87 17.74
C GLU A 283 15.65 16.64 19.24
N PRO A 284 16.03 17.60 20.11
CA PRO A 284 15.98 17.41 21.56
C PRO A 284 14.58 17.15 22.10
N GLY A 285 13.55 17.73 21.48
CA GLY A 285 12.16 17.57 21.92
C GLY A 285 11.63 16.14 21.74
N THR A 286 12.11 15.44 20.71
CA THR A 286 11.73 14.04 20.45
C THR A 286 12.79 13.05 20.95
N GLY A 287 14.00 13.51 21.24
CA GLY A 287 15.13 12.67 21.63
C GLY A 287 15.70 11.86 20.46
N MET A 288 15.45 12.26 19.21
CA MET A 288 15.72 11.42 18.03
C MET A 288 16.69 12.06 17.04
N ASN A 289 17.48 11.22 16.38
CA ASN A 289 18.29 11.61 15.22
C ASN A 289 17.44 11.47 13.96
N VAL A 290 17.30 12.57 13.21
CA VAL A 290 16.59 12.64 11.94
C VAL A 290 17.59 12.90 10.82
N LEU A 291 17.55 12.10 9.76
CA LEU A 291 18.39 12.29 8.58
C LEU A 291 17.57 12.89 7.45
N ARG A 292 17.88 14.12 7.03
CA ARG A 292 17.10 14.84 6.02
C ARG A 292 18.00 15.45 4.94
N VAL A 293 17.47 15.53 3.72
CA VAL A 293 18.09 16.32 2.63
C VAL A 293 17.62 17.77 2.74
N CYS A 294 18.56 18.71 2.78
CA CYS A 294 18.31 20.13 2.91
C CYS A 294 19.24 20.95 1.99
N SER A 295 18.91 22.23 1.81
CA SER A 295 19.74 23.18 1.07
C SER A 295 21.06 23.47 1.80
N ILE A 296 22.11 23.75 1.05
CA ILE A 296 23.41 24.16 1.59
C ILE A 296 23.42 25.62 2.05
N SER A 297 24.48 26.02 2.75
CA SER A 297 24.75 27.42 3.07
C SER A 297 25.41 28.15 1.89
N GLN A 298 25.34 29.49 1.88
CA GLN A 298 26.06 30.32 0.91
C GLN A 298 27.57 30.08 0.99
N SER A 299 28.12 29.96 2.20
CA SER A 299 29.54 29.65 2.40
C SER A 299 29.95 28.31 1.77
N SER A 300 29.13 27.26 1.95
CA SER A 300 29.32 25.95 1.31
C SER A 300 29.27 26.04 -0.21
N ALA A 301 28.27 26.73 -0.76
CA ALA A 301 28.12 26.94 -2.21
C ALA A 301 29.33 27.69 -2.81
N ASN A 302 29.90 28.65 -2.08
CA ASN A 302 31.09 29.38 -2.50
C ASN A 302 32.35 28.51 -2.44
N GLN A 303 32.49 27.65 -1.42
CA GLN A 303 33.59 26.68 -1.33
C GLN A 303 33.55 25.65 -2.46
N ARG A 304 32.35 25.13 -2.79
CA ARG A 304 32.13 24.24 -3.93
C ARG A 304 32.55 24.91 -5.23
N ALA A 305 32.09 26.13 -5.48
CA ALA A 305 32.47 26.90 -6.66
C ALA A 305 33.99 27.14 -6.74
N GLY A 306 34.62 27.48 -5.62
CA GLY A 306 36.07 27.70 -5.53
C GLY A 306 36.93 26.49 -5.89
N ARG A 307 36.37 25.26 -5.91
CA ARG A 307 37.09 24.08 -6.39
C ARG A 307 37.46 24.15 -7.87
N ALA A 308 36.69 24.86 -8.68
CA ALA A 308 36.96 25.05 -10.11
C ALA A 308 38.16 25.98 -10.39
N GLY A 309 38.52 26.85 -9.45
CA GLY A 309 39.52 27.92 -9.65
C GLY A 309 40.91 27.62 -9.09
N ARG A 310 41.21 26.38 -8.70
CA ARG A 310 42.47 26.09 -7.97
C ARG A 310 43.71 25.95 -8.84
N THR A 311 43.54 25.39 -10.04
CA THR A 311 44.67 25.11 -10.95
C THR A 311 44.69 26.04 -12.15
N GLU A 312 43.52 26.45 -12.62
CA GLU A 312 43.32 27.28 -13.81
C GLU A 312 41.93 27.94 -13.75
N PRO A 313 41.60 28.91 -14.63
CA PRO A 313 40.26 29.48 -14.70
C PRO A 313 39.20 28.41 -14.99
N GLY A 314 38.12 28.42 -14.21
CA GLY A 314 37.09 27.38 -14.23
C GLY A 314 35.66 27.92 -14.33
N ARG A 315 34.68 27.01 -14.33
CA ARG A 315 33.25 27.34 -14.28
C ARG A 315 32.53 26.55 -13.20
N CYS A 316 31.55 27.18 -12.55
CA CYS A 316 30.65 26.54 -11.61
C CYS A 316 29.21 26.66 -12.11
N TYR A 317 28.54 25.52 -12.27
CA TYR A 317 27.15 25.40 -12.67
C TYR A 317 26.29 25.12 -11.43
N ARG A 318 25.54 26.13 -10.96
CA ARG A 318 24.59 26.03 -9.85
C ARG A 318 23.23 25.65 -10.41
N LEU A 319 22.69 24.50 -10.00
CA LEU A 319 21.42 23.97 -10.53
C LEU A 319 20.17 24.56 -9.84
N TYR A 320 20.32 25.73 -9.25
CA TYR A 320 19.30 26.49 -8.52
C TYR A 320 19.34 27.95 -8.98
N SER A 321 18.29 28.72 -8.69
CA SER A 321 18.22 30.11 -9.10
C SER A 321 19.14 31.00 -8.26
N LYS A 322 19.37 32.23 -8.72
CA LYS A 322 20.12 33.21 -7.92
C LYS A 322 19.32 33.63 -6.67
N ASP A 323 18.00 33.71 -6.78
CA ASP A 323 17.13 34.05 -5.66
C ASP A 323 17.19 32.96 -4.58
N ASP A 324 17.21 31.67 -4.98
CA ASP A 324 17.39 30.56 -4.03
C ASP A 324 18.72 30.65 -3.29
N PHE A 325 19.80 31.04 -3.98
CA PHE A 325 21.10 31.24 -3.35
C PHE A 325 21.08 32.35 -2.30
N GLU A 326 20.38 33.46 -2.58
CA GLU A 326 20.25 34.58 -1.64
C GLU A 326 19.39 34.22 -0.40
N LEU A 327 18.44 33.29 -0.55
CA LEU A 327 17.63 32.74 0.55
C LEU A 327 18.38 31.71 1.42
N MET A 328 19.52 31.17 0.96
CA MET A 328 20.31 30.21 1.74
C MET A 328 20.94 30.89 2.97
N PRO A 329 21.16 30.15 4.09
CA PRO A 329 21.86 30.67 5.26
C PRO A 329 23.28 31.11 4.90
N PRO A 330 23.82 32.20 5.48
CA PRO A 330 25.17 32.68 5.14
C PRO A 330 26.26 31.67 5.52
N HIS A 331 26.14 31.04 6.69
CA HIS A 331 27.10 30.09 7.23
C HIS A 331 26.42 28.78 7.65
N GLN A 332 27.18 27.69 7.65
CA GLN A 332 26.70 26.41 8.16
C GLN A 332 26.61 26.46 9.70
N GLU A 333 25.54 25.94 10.27
CA GLU A 333 25.39 25.81 11.73
C GLU A 333 26.45 24.82 12.28
N PRO A 334 27.12 25.09 13.40
CA PRO A 334 28.16 24.21 13.94
C PRO A 334 27.61 22.83 14.33
N GLU A 335 28.44 21.79 14.25
CA GLU A 335 28.00 20.40 14.51
C GLU A 335 27.46 20.22 15.94
N ILE A 336 28.07 20.91 16.92
CA ILE A 336 27.65 20.86 18.33
C ILE A 336 26.19 21.26 18.56
N ARG A 337 25.59 22.09 17.72
CA ARG A 337 24.17 22.47 17.82
C ARG A 337 23.22 21.50 17.13
N ARG A 338 23.75 20.58 16.32
CA ARG A 338 22.95 19.72 15.43
C ARG A 338 23.02 18.24 15.78
N VAL A 339 24.01 17.78 16.55
CA VAL A 339 24.20 16.34 16.84
C VAL A 339 23.85 15.98 18.29
N HIS A 340 23.64 14.69 18.55
CA HIS A 340 23.46 14.17 19.90
C HIS A 340 24.74 14.36 20.73
N LEU A 341 24.62 15.03 21.87
CA LEU A 341 25.77 15.50 22.67
C LEU A 341 26.39 14.45 23.61
N GLY A 342 25.88 13.22 23.65
CA GLY A 342 26.32 12.20 24.61
C GLY A 342 27.85 11.97 24.66
N VAL A 343 28.53 11.91 23.50
CA VAL A 343 30.01 11.77 23.47
C VAL A 343 30.69 13.02 24.04
N ALA A 344 30.18 14.21 23.70
CA ALA A 344 30.74 15.48 24.18
C ALA A 344 30.58 15.62 25.69
N VAL A 345 29.37 15.37 26.20
CA VAL A 345 29.08 15.43 27.64
C VAL A 345 29.96 14.46 28.44
N LEU A 346 30.11 13.21 27.99
CA LEU A 346 31.00 12.25 28.64
C LEU A 346 32.44 12.76 28.72
N ARG A 347 32.95 13.36 27.64
CA ARG A 347 34.30 13.92 27.59
C ARG A 347 34.45 15.15 28.48
N ILE A 348 33.48 16.04 28.50
CA ILE A 348 33.50 17.23 29.37
C ILE A 348 33.50 16.80 30.85
N LEU A 349 32.67 15.82 31.23
CA LEU A 349 32.66 15.27 32.58
C LEU A 349 33.99 14.57 32.93
N ALA A 350 34.62 13.86 31.97
CA ALA A 350 35.91 13.20 32.17
C ALA A 350 37.04 14.18 32.49
N LEU A 351 36.93 15.42 32.02
CA LEU A 351 37.88 16.48 32.30
C LEU A 351 37.76 17.05 33.73
N GLY A 352 36.69 16.71 34.45
CA GLY A 352 36.39 17.20 35.79
C GLY A 352 35.51 18.45 35.81
N ILE A 353 34.93 18.84 34.67
CA ILE A 353 34.02 19.97 34.57
C ILE A 353 32.63 19.47 34.99
N LYS A 354 32.24 19.77 36.23
CA LYS A 354 31.02 19.24 36.86
C LYS A 354 29.74 19.95 36.44
N ASN A 355 29.84 21.22 36.01
CA ASN A 355 28.70 21.99 35.51
C ASN A 355 28.91 22.34 34.03
N LEU A 356 28.06 21.78 33.18
CA LEU A 356 28.11 21.95 31.72
C LEU A 356 27.72 23.36 31.27
N GLU A 357 26.92 24.09 32.05
CA GLU A 357 26.57 25.49 31.74
C GLU A 357 27.78 26.41 31.86
N HIS A 358 28.78 26.03 32.66
CA HIS A 358 30.03 26.77 32.84
C HIS A 358 31.11 26.37 31.84
N PHE A 359 30.83 25.41 30.95
CA PHE A 359 31.78 25.06 29.90
C PHE A 359 31.82 26.19 28.86
N ASP A 360 33.02 26.67 28.58
CA ASP A 360 33.27 27.75 27.62
C ASP A 360 33.15 27.19 26.19
N PHE A 361 31.92 27.11 25.67
CA PHE A 361 31.69 26.70 24.28
C PHE A 361 31.98 27.86 23.32
N VAL A 362 32.53 27.55 22.14
CA VAL A 362 32.58 28.52 21.02
C VAL A 362 31.16 28.91 20.62
N ASP A 363 30.29 27.91 20.49
CA ASP A 363 28.86 28.05 20.29
C ASP A 363 28.13 27.08 21.21
N ALA A 364 27.45 27.60 22.24
CA ALA A 364 26.71 26.76 23.17
C ALA A 364 25.55 26.03 22.45
N PRO A 365 25.36 24.72 22.70
CA PRO A 365 24.14 24.02 22.32
C PRO A 365 22.94 24.47 23.16
N SER A 366 21.73 24.11 22.74
CA SER A 366 20.54 24.44 23.52
C SER A 366 20.51 23.69 24.85
N GLY A 367 20.02 24.33 25.92
CA GLY A 367 19.91 23.69 27.24
C GLY A 367 19.10 22.38 27.19
N GLN A 368 18.04 22.34 26.38
CA GLN A 368 17.25 21.12 26.15
C GLN A 368 18.08 19.97 25.57
N ALA A 369 19.02 20.25 24.66
CA ALA A 369 19.90 19.24 24.08
C ALA A 369 20.91 18.71 25.10
N ILE A 370 21.45 19.59 25.96
CA ILE A 370 22.34 19.21 27.07
C ILE A 370 21.59 18.33 28.06
N ASP A 371 20.42 18.77 28.54
CA ASP A 371 19.58 18.04 29.49
C ASP A 371 19.22 16.66 28.97
N MET A 372 18.85 16.57 27.68
CA MET A 372 18.54 15.30 27.05
C MET A 372 19.78 14.40 27.02
N ALA A 373 20.93 14.89 26.59
CA ALA A 373 22.15 14.11 26.57
C ALA A 373 22.57 13.61 27.97
N ILE A 374 22.39 14.41 29.02
CA ILE A 374 22.64 13.97 30.40
C ILE A 374 21.65 12.87 30.81
N ARG A 375 20.34 13.07 30.58
CA ARG A 375 19.32 12.05 30.87
C ARG A 375 19.63 10.72 30.19
N ASN A 376 20.07 10.80 28.94
CA ASN A 376 20.44 9.64 28.14
C ASN A 376 21.64 8.90 28.74
N LEU A 377 22.67 9.65 29.17
CA LEU A 377 23.84 9.07 29.83
C LEU A 377 23.55 8.51 31.23
N LEU A 378 22.62 9.11 31.97
CA LEU A 378 22.10 8.56 33.24
C LEU A 378 21.39 7.22 32.99
N GLN A 379 20.53 7.14 31.98
CA GLN A 379 19.85 5.90 31.61
C GLN A 379 20.80 4.79 31.17
N LEU A 380 21.86 5.14 30.42
CA LEU A 380 22.90 4.19 30.03
C LEU A 380 23.78 3.74 31.22
N GLY A 381 23.63 4.34 32.41
CA GLY A 381 24.46 4.06 33.57
C GLY A 381 25.89 4.62 33.47
N ALA A 382 26.13 5.51 32.50
CA ALA A 382 27.45 6.10 32.25
C ALA A 382 27.76 7.27 33.19
N VAL A 383 26.72 7.94 33.68
CA VAL A 383 26.78 9.08 34.60
C VAL A 383 25.91 8.78 35.81
N THR A 384 26.29 9.30 36.98
CA THR A 384 25.48 9.29 38.20
C THR A 384 25.42 10.70 38.79
N LEU A 385 24.30 11.00 39.47
CA LEU A 385 24.16 12.24 40.22
C LEU A 385 24.62 12.00 41.67
N THR A 386 25.71 12.66 42.07
CA THR A 386 26.29 12.59 43.42
C THR A 386 26.44 14.00 43.98
N ASN A 387 25.81 14.29 45.11
CA ASN A 387 25.86 15.61 45.79
C ASN A 387 25.55 16.78 44.85
N ASP A 388 24.46 16.67 44.07
CA ASP A 388 24.01 17.66 43.08
C ASP A 388 24.95 17.90 41.88
N PHE A 389 26.00 17.08 41.72
CA PHE A 389 26.89 17.11 40.56
C PHE A 389 26.84 15.80 39.77
N TYR A 390 27.05 15.90 38.46
CA TYR A 390 27.19 14.74 37.60
C TYR A 390 28.63 14.21 37.65
N ASP A 391 28.81 12.95 38.04
CA ASP A 391 30.10 12.26 38.02
C ASP A 391 30.03 11.01 37.12
N LEU A 392 31.18 10.64 36.54
CA LEU A 392 31.29 9.44 35.70
C LEU A 392 31.37 8.16 36.52
N THR A 393 30.58 7.16 36.12
CA THR A 393 30.68 5.79 36.64
C THR A 393 31.91 5.08 36.07
N GLU A 394 32.22 3.89 36.58
CA GLU A 394 33.28 3.03 35.99
C GLU A 394 32.98 2.71 34.52
N GLU A 395 31.72 2.40 34.19
CA GLU A 395 31.27 2.21 32.81
C GLU A 395 31.45 3.48 31.99
N GLY A 396 31.07 4.65 32.52
CA GLY A 396 31.27 5.95 31.86
C GLY A 396 32.74 6.23 31.53
N ARG A 397 33.66 5.90 32.45
CA ARG A 397 35.11 6.03 32.22
C ARG A 397 35.60 5.10 31.11
N CYS A 398 35.06 3.88 31.03
CA CYS A 398 35.33 2.97 29.92
C CYS A 398 34.81 3.53 28.58
N LEU A 399 33.60 4.09 28.55
CA LEU A 399 33.00 4.69 27.35
C LEU A 399 33.81 5.88 26.83
N VAL A 400 34.32 6.74 27.72
CA VAL A 400 35.21 7.86 27.38
C VAL A 400 36.47 7.36 26.66
N LYS A 401 37.11 6.31 27.20
CA LYS A 401 38.31 5.70 26.61
C LYS A 401 38.04 5.07 25.25
N LEU A 402 36.89 4.40 25.08
CA LEU A 402 36.48 3.85 23.78
C LEU A 402 36.28 4.95 22.73
N GLY A 403 35.79 6.12 23.14
CA GLY A 403 35.66 7.29 22.27
C GLY A 403 34.61 7.17 21.17
N ILE A 404 33.75 6.15 21.23
CA ILE A 404 32.65 5.88 20.29
C ILE A 404 31.30 6.36 20.83
N GLU A 405 30.24 6.20 20.04
CA GLU A 405 28.87 6.50 20.48
C GLU A 405 28.53 5.71 21.77
N PRO A 406 27.97 6.35 22.83
CA PRO A 406 27.75 5.71 24.13
C PRO A 406 26.88 4.46 24.06
N ARG A 407 25.88 4.45 23.17
CA ARG A 407 24.97 3.30 22.96
C ARG A 407 25.73 2.07 22.45
N LEU A 408 26.58 2.25 21.43
CA LEU A 408 27.42 1.18 20.89
C LEU A 408 28.43 0.69 21.94
N GLY A 409 29.02 1.60 22.71
CA GLY A 409 29.92 1.24 23.80
C GLY A 409 29.22 0.45 24.91
N LYS A 410 28.02 0.88 25.33
CA LYS A 410 27.20 0.17 26.33
C LYS A 410 26.83 -1.23 25.86
N LEU A 411 26.48 -1.38 24.59
CA LEU A 411 26.22 -2.67 23.95
C LEU A 411 27.45 -3.60 24.02
N ILE A 412 28.64 -3.09 23.70
CA ILE A 412 29.88 -3.86 23.78
C ILE A 412 30.18 -4.28 25.24
N LEU A 413 30.14 -3.34 26.18
CA LEU A 413 30.42 -3.58 27.60
C LEU A 413 29.45 -4.61 28.21
N ASN A 414 28.16 -4.48 27.94
CA ASN A 414 27.15 -5.41 28.45
C ASN A 414 27.28 -6.82 27.84
N CYS A 415 27.63 -6.93 26.56
CA CYS A 415 27.96 -8.21 25.95
C CYS A 415 29.14 -8.91 26.64
N PHE A 416 30.14 -8.18 27.15
CA PHE A 416 31.24 -8.77 27.91
C PHE A 416 30.78 -9.41 29.22
N HIS A 417 29.85 -8.78 29.95
CA HIS A 417 29.29 -9.35 31.18
C HIS A 417 28.61 -10.71 30.94
N HIS A 418 28.04 -10.91 29.74
CA HIS A 418 27.43 -12.19 29.31
C HIS A 418 28.38 -13.13 28.56
N ARG A 419 29.67 -12.80 28.49
CA ARG A 419 30.71 -13.54 27.74
C ARG A 419 30.41 -13.64 26.24
N LEU A 420 29.73 -12.65 25.68
CA LEU A 420 29.38 -12.51 24.25
C LEU A 420 30.20 -11.39 23.59
N GLY A 421 31.48 -11.28 23.94
CA GLY A 421 32.35 -10.18 23.49
C GLY A 421 32.47 -10.08 21.97
N ARG A 422 32.64 -11.22 21.27
CA ARG A 422 32.76 -11.25 19.80
C ARG A 422 31.47 -10.75 19.14
N GLU A 423 30.33 -11.26 19.60
CA GLU A 423 29.01 -10.85 19.15
C GLU A 423 28.77 -9.36 19.40
N GLY A 424 29.14 -8.84 20.58
CA GLY A 424 29.02 -7.41 20.91
C GLY A 424 29.78 -6.49 19.96
N LEU A 425 31.01 -6.83 19.57
CA LEU A 425 31.80 -6.04 18.61
C LEU A 425 31.16 -6.03 17.23
N VAL A 426 30.80 -7.23 16.74
CA VAL A 426 30.18 -7.33 15.42
C VAL A 426 28.84 -6.62 15.42
N LEU A 427 28.03 -6.79 16.48
CA LEU A 427 26.73 -6.17 16.63
C LEU A 427 26.84 -4.63 16.63
N ALA A 428 27.81 -4.06 17.34
CA ALA A 428 28.10 -2.63 17.29
C ALA A 428 28.50 -2.17 15.87
N ALA A 429 29.35 -2.93 15.19
CA ALA A 429 29.79 -2.61 13.83
C ALA A 429 28.66 -2.68 12.79
N VAL A 430 27.81 -3.71 12.85
CA VAL A 430 26.67 -3.85 11.91
C VAL A 430 25.56 -2.85 12.24
N MET A 431 25.31 -2.54 13.51
CA MET A 431 24.34 -1.51 13.92
C MET A 431 24.76 -0.13 13.37
N ALA A 432 26.04 0.22 13.46
CA ALA A 432 26.57 1.47 12.90
C ALA A 432 26.48 1.55 11.36
N ASN A 433 26.30 0.43 10.66
CA ASN A 433 26.25 0.35 9.19
C ASN A 433 24.95 -0.26 8.65
N ALA A 434 23.92 -0.40 9.49
CA ALA A 434 22.71 -1.20 9.25
C ALA A 434 22.00 -0.85 7.93
N SER A 435 21.87 0.45 7.66
CA SER A 435 21.20 1.00 6.47
C SER A 435 21.92 0.76 5.14
N SER A 436 23.14 0.21 5.14
CA SER A 436 23.96 0.03 3.93
C SER A 436 24.38 -1.40 3.63
N ILE A 437 23.95 -2.38 4.44
CA ILE A 437 24.36 -3.78 4.27
C ILE A 437 23.59 -4.45 3.12
N PHE A 438 22.26 -4.34 3.10
CA PHE A 438 21.45 -4.89 2.01
C PHE A 438 21.35 -3.92 0.83
N CYS A 439 21.57 -4.42 -0.39
CA CYS A 439 21.46 -3.67 -1.63
C CYS A 439 20.07 -3.87 -2.26
N ARG A 440 19.30 -2.78 -2.36
CA ARG A 440 18.03 -2.76 -3.08
C ARG A 440 18.09 -1.75 -4.21
N VAL A 441 18.77 -2.13 -5.30
CA VAL A 441 19.08 -1.28 -6.46
C VAL A 441 18.62 -2.00 -7.73
N GLY A 442 18.34 -1.25 -8.80
CA GLY A 442 17.94 -1.79 -10.10
C GLY A 442 16.49 -1.51 -10.45
N ASN A 443 15.97 -2.26 -11.42
CA ASN A 443 14.57 -2.20 -11.82
C ASN A 443 13.67 -2.85 -10.74
N ASP A 444 12.33 -2.80 -10.89
CA ASP A 444 11.45 -3.34 -9.86
C ASP A 444 11.52 -4.87 -9.73
N GLU A 445 11.93 -5.59 -10.77
CA GLU A 445 12.20 -7.03 -10.69
C GLU A 445 13.47 -7.33 -9.88
N ASP A 446 14.54 -6.55 -10.06
CA ASP A 446 15.79 -6.66 -9.30
C ASP A 446 15.54 -6.35 -7.82
N LYS A 447 14.72 -5.34 -7.53
CA LYS A 447 14.31 -5.02 -6.16
C LYS A 447 13.54 -6.19 -5.54
N LEU A 448 12.57 -6.75 -6.27
CA LEU A 448 11.81 -7.92 -5.80
C LEU A 448 12.72 -9.14 -5.59
N LYS A 449 13.72 -9.34 -6.46
CA LYS A 449 14.73 -10.38 -6.31
C LYS A 449 15.57 -10.17 -5.05
N SER A 450 16.04 -8.94 -4.79
CA SER A 450 16.77 -8.59 -3.58
C SER A 450 15.91 -8.82 -2.33
N ASP A 451 14.65 -8.39 -2.35
CA ASP A 451 13.69 -8.58 -1.25
C ASP A 451 13.50 -10.09 -0.96
N ARG A 452 13.43 -10.95 -2.00
CA ARG A 452 13.38 -12.41 -1.85
C ARG A 452 14.67 -13.00 -1.27
N LEU A 453 15.83 -12.56 -1.75
CA LEU A 453 17.13 -13.02 -1.26
C LEU A 453 17.38 -12.62 0.20
N LYS A 454 16.81 -11.50 0.66
CA LYS A 454 16.90 -11.08 2.06
C LYS A 454 16.18 -12.04 3.01
N VAL A 455 15.08 -12.67 2.58
CA VAL A 455 14.23 -13.52 3.44
C VAL A 455 15.02 -14.64 4.11
N GLN A 456 15.98 -15.26 3.42
CA GLN A 456 16.76 -16.37 3.97
C GLN A 456 17.62 -16.00 5.18
N PHE A 457 18.00 -14.71 5.30
CA PHE A 457 18.80 -14.20 6.42
C PHE A 457 17.97 -13.68 7.57
N CYS A 458 16.67 -13.47 7.35
CA CYS A 458 15.79 -12.82 8.30
C CYS A 458 15.67 -13.66 9.58
N HIS A 459 15.85 -13.00 10.71
CA HIS A 459 15.72 -13.60 12.02
C HIS A 459 14.41 -13.14 12.69
N ARG A 460 13.76 -14.06 13.43
CA ARG A 460 12.48 -13.80 14.11
C ARG A 460 12.57 -12.73 15.18
N ASP A 461 13.73 -12.60 15.81
CA ASP A 461 13.94 -11.59 16.85
C ASP A 461 14.18 -10.18 16.30
N GLY A 462 14.36 -10.01 14.99
CA GLY A 462 14.44 -8.69 14.36
C GLY A 462 15.66 -8.43 13.47
N ASP A 463 15.81 -7.17 13.09
CA ASP A 463 16.78 -6.71 12.09
C ASP A 463 18.23 -6.81 12.60
N LEU A 464 18.51 -6.50 13.87
CA LEU A 464 19.88 -6.60 14.38
C LEU A 464 20.39 -8.04 14.41
N PHE A 465 19.53 -9.00 14.76
CA PHE A 465 19.84 -10.43 14.66
C PHE A 465 20.04 -10.86 13.20
N THR A 466 19.21 -10.37 12.29
CA THR A 466 19.35 -10.59 10.84
C THR A 466 20.73 -10.11 10.35
N LEU A 467 21.16 -8.91 10.73
CA LEU A 467 22.47 -8.36 10.35
C LEU A 467 23.64 -9.13 10.98
N LEU A 468 23.48 -9.58 12.23
CA LEU A 468 24.48 -10.40 12.91
C LEU A 468 24.66 -11.76 12.22
N SER A 469 23.56 -12.41 11.79
CA SER A 469 23.59 -13.64 10.99
C SER A 469 24.34 -13.44 9.68
N VAL A 470 24.02 -12.38 8.93
CA VAL A 470 24.68 -12.05 7.66
C VAL A 470 26.19 -11.90 7.83
N TYR A 471 26.62 -11.17 8.86
CA TYR A 471 28.05 -10.99 9.11
C TYR A 471 28.74 -12.31 9.47
N LYS A 472 28.11 -13.12 10.33
CA LYS A 472 28.65 -14.43 10.72
C LYS A 472 28.83 -15.35 9.51
N GLU A 473 27.82 -15.47 8.65
CA GLU A 473 27.91 -16.29 7.43
C GLU A 473 28.98 -15.77 6.48
N TRP A 474 29.04 -14.45 6.26
CA TRP A 474 30.05 -13.82 5.42
C TRP A 474 31.49 -14.04 5.94
N GLU A 475 31.68 -13.96 7.25
CA GLU A 475 32.99 -14.15 7.89
C GLU A 475 33.49 -15.60 7.76
N CYS A 476 32.59 -16.59 7.82
CA CYS A 476 32.93 -18.01 7.66
C CYS A 476 33.40 -18.37 6.23
N LEU A 477 33.14 -17.52 5.23
CA LEU A 477 33.55 -17.78 3.86
C LEU A 477 35.04 -17.46 3.62
N PRO A 478 35.73 -18.23 2.74
CA PRO A 478 37.06 -17.87 2.26
C PRO A 478 37.06 -16.48 1.60
N ALA A 479 38.14 -15.72 1.81
CA ALA A 479 38.24 -14.32 1.36
C ALA A 479 37.93 -14.13 -0.14
N GLU A 480 38.36 -15.07 -0.99
CA GLU A 480 38.14 -15.05 -2.44
C GLU A 480 36.66 -15.18 -2.83
N LYS A 481 35.86 -15.89 -2.02
CA LYS A 481 34.43 -16.14 -2.29
C LYS A 481 33.51 -15.06 -1.73
N ARG A 482 34.00 -14.25 -0.78
CA ARG A 482 33.20 -13.24 -0.05
C ARG A 482 32.53 -12.22 -0.98
N ASN A 483 33.26 -11.69 -1.96
CA ASN A 483 32.69 -10.70 -2.89
C ASN A 483 31.62 -11.31 -3.80
N LYS A 484 31.87 -12.54 -4.30
CA LYS A 484 30.91 -13.27 -5.12
C LYS A 484 29.64 -13.58 -4.33
N TRP A 485 29.77 -14.05 -3.09
CA TRP A 485 28.64 -14.33 -2.22
C TRP A 485 27.82 -13.07 -1.91
N CYS A 486 28.47 -11.92 -1.66
CA CYS A 486 27.76 -10.66 -1.46
C CYS A 486 26.93 -10.29 -2.68
N TRP A 487 27.48 -10.43 -3.89
CA TRP A 487 26.76 -10.16 -5.14
C TRP A 487 25.56 -11.09 -5.34
N GLU A 488 25.76 -12.40 -5.12
CA GLU A 488 24.71 -13.41 -5.26
C GLU A 488 23.53 -13.21 -4.29
N ASN A 489 23.79 -12.60 -3.13
CA ASN A 489 22.81 -12.39 -2.07
C ASN A 489 22.31 -10.94 -1.94
N SER A 490 22.61 -10.07 -2.91
CA SER A 490 22.23 -8.65 -2.85
C SER A 490 22.73 -7.92 -1.59
N ILE A 491 23.97 -8.20 -1.18
CA ILE A 491 24.65 -7.59 -0.03
C ILE A 491 25.80 -6.69 -0.53
N ASN A 492 26.00 -5.56 0.14
CA ASN A 492 27.07 -4.63 -0.20
C ASN A 492 28.43 -5.11 0.35
N ALA A 493 29.29 -5.62 -0.53
CA ALA A 493 30.62 -6.10 -0.17
C ALA A 493 31.52 -5.00 0.44
N LYS A 494 31.34 -3.72 0.07
CA LYS A 494 32.07 -2.60 0.69
C LYS A 494 31.62 -2.38 2.12
N SER A 495 30.31 -2.40 2.38
CA SER A 495 29.75 -2.27 3.73
C SER A 495 30.20 -3.39 4.65
N MET A 496 30.27 -4.64 4.16
CA MET A 496 30.77 -5.78 4.94
C MET A 496 32.25 -5.63 5.32
N ARG A 497 33.11 -5.23 4.37
CA ARG A 497 34.53 -4.95 4.64
C ARG A 497 34.69 -3.82 5.67
N ARG A 498 33.89 -2.76 5.56
CA ARG A 498 33.88 -1.66 6.54
C ARG A 498 33.45 -2.13 7.93
N CYS A 499 32.45 -3.02 8.04
CA CYS A 499 32.09 -3.62 9.32
C CYS A 499 33.29 -4.40 9.90
N GLN A 500 33.97 -5.18 9.06
CA GLN A 500 35.18 -5.92 9.46
C GLN A 500 36.30 -4.99 9.94
N ASP A 501 36.56 -3.89 9.24
CA ASP A 501 37.56 -2.89 9.63
C ASP A 501 37.19 -2.25 10.98
N THR A 502 35.90 -1.95 11.18
CA THR A 502 35.38 -1.40 12.44
C THR A 502 35.56 -2.39 13.58
N VAL A 503 35.26 -3.68 13.37
CA VAL A 503 35.50 -4.74 14.36
C VAL A 503 36.98 -4.81 14.74
N HIS A 504 37.89 -4.76 13.77
CA HIS A 504 39.33 -4.77 14.06
C HIS A 504 39.83 -3.49 14.76
N GLU A 505 39.25 -2.33 14.46
CA GLU A 505 39.57 -1.06 15.14
C GLU A 505 39.09 -1.10 16.60
N LEU A 506 37.87 -1.58 16.84
CA LEU A 506 37.30 -1.74 18.18
C LEU A 506 38.05 -2.78 19.01
N ASP A 507 38.40 -3.93 18.43
CA ASP A 507 39.20 -4.98 19.09
C ASP A 507 40.58 -4.44 19.52
N ARG A 508 41.25 -3.70 18.63
CA ARG A 508 42.52 -3.02 18.95
C ARG A 508 42.35 -1.98 20.06
N CYS A 509 41.28 -1.19 20.01
CA CYS A 509 40.98 -0.19 21.04
C CYS A 509 40.75 -0.85 22.41
N LEU A 510 39.93 -1.90 22.46
CA LEU A 510 39.64 -2.65 23.68
C LEU A 510 40.90 -3.30 24.27
N LYS A 511 41.77 -3.84 23.42
CA LYS A 511 43.05 -4.41 23.84
C LYS A 511 44.02 -3.36 24.38
N ASN A 512 44.15 -2.22 23.69
CA ASN A 512 45.16 -1.21 24.05
C ASN A 512 44.71 -0.32 25.23
N GLU A 513 43.46 0.14 25.21
CA GLU A 513 42.96 1.16 26.14
C GLU A 513 42.29 0.55 27.39
N LEU A 514 41.62 -0.61 27.24
CA LEU A 514 40.94 -1.30 28.34
C LEU A 514 41.62 -2.61 28.77
N ARG A 515 42.67 -3.06 28.07
CA ARG A 515 43.36 -4.35 28.32
C ARG A 515 42.44 -5.57 28.25
N ILE A 516 41.39 -5.50 27.44
CA ILE A 516 40.43 -6.60 27.24
C ILE A 516 40.84 -7.38 25.98
N ILE A 517 40.97 -8.71 26.11
CA ILE A 517 41.27 -9.61 24.99
C ILE A 517 40.01 -10.39 24.63
N ILE A 518 39.66 -10.36 23.34
CA ILE A 518 38.40 -10.90 22.84
C ILE A 518 38.67 -12.22 22.12
N PRO A 519 37.90 -13.29 22.42
CA PRO A 519 38.02 -14.53 21.67
C PRO A 519 37.56 -14.34 20.21
N THR A 520 38.17 -15.08 19.30
CA THR A 520 37.82 -15.06 17.87
C THR A 520 36.62 -15.96 17.53
N TYR A 521 36.24 -16.88 18.42
CA TYR A 521 35.14 -17.82 18.17
C TYR A 521 33.76 -17.23 18.52
N TRP A 522 32.75 -17.68 17.79
CA TRP A 522 31.34 -17.36 18.02
C TRP A 522 30.74 -18.30 19.06
N ARG A 523 29.93 -17.76 19.95
CA ARG A 523 29.10 -18.52 20.89
C ARG A 523 27.66 -18.57 20.43
N TRP A 524 27.17 -17.46 19.88
CA TRP A 524 25.82 -17.33 19.36
C TRP A 524 25.59 -18.12 18.07
N ASN A 525 24.43 -18.77 17.94
CA ASN A 525 24.03 -19.52 16.75
C ASN A 525 22.62 -19.10 16.28
N PRO A 526 22.46 -18.55 15.07
CA PRO A 526 21.17 -18.06 14.57
C PRO A 526 20.13 -19.15 14.27
N HIS A 527 20.53 -20.41 14.11
CA HIS A 527 19.61 -21.47 13.67
C HIS A 527 18.83 -22.12 14.81
N ASN A 528 19.29 -21.96 16.06
CA ASN A 528 18.65 -22.55 17.23
C ASN A 528 18.36 -21.45 18.24
N PRO A 529 17.14 -21.35 18.79
CA PRO A 529 16.87 -20.44 19.89
C PRO A 529 17.68 -20.89 21.12
N THR A 530 18.55 -20.00 21.58
CA THR A 530 19.49 -20.24 22.67
C THR A 530 19.26 -19.25 23.80
N ILE A 531 19.83 -19.54 24.98
CA ILE A 531 19.89 -18.57 26.08
C ILE A 531 20.63 -17.27 25.69
N GLN A 532 21.48 -17.33 24.65
CA GLN A 532 22.25 -16.20 24.17
C GLN A 532 21.35 -15.19 23.46
N ASP A 533 20.27 -15.60 22.79
CA ASP A 533 19.28 -14.69 22.20
C ASP A 533 18.64 -13.83 23.29
N ARG A 534 18.29 -14.43 24.43
CA ARG A 534 17.75 -13.70 25.58
C ARG A 534 18.75 -12.69 26.13
N TYR A 535 20.04 -13.04 26.21
CA TYR A 535 21.08 -12.11 26.64
C TYR A 535 21.28 -10.98 25.62
N LEU A 536 21.35 -11.27 24.32
CA LEU A 536 21.48 -10.26 23.28
C LEU A 536 20.28 -9.30 23.27
N LYS A 537 19.04 -9.79 23.41
CA LYS A 537 17.85 -8.95 23.56
C LYS A 537 17.96 -7.99 24.75
N LYS A 538 18.39 -8.49 25.92
CA LYS A 538 18.62 -7.66 27.13
C LYS A 538 19.70 -6.60 26.90
N VAL A 539 20.81 -6.99 26.26
CA VAL A 539 21.92 -6.06 25.95
C VAL A 539 21.46 -4.98 24.98
N ILE A 540 20.80 -5.36 23.88
CA ILE A 540 20.28 -4.41 22.87
C ILE A 540 19.31 -3.43 23.55
N LEU A 541 18.37 -3.94 24.34
CA LEU A 541 17.42 -3.12 25.11
C LEU A 541 18.14 -2.13 26.03
N SER A 542 19.15 -2.58 26.78
CA SER A 542 19.92 -1.72 27.69
C SER A 542 20.74 -0.64 26.98
N SER A 543 21.12 -0.87 25.72
CA SER A 543 21.86 0.09 24.91
C SER A 543 20.98 1.12 24.19
N LEU A 544 19.71 0.79 24.00
CA LEU A 544 18.72 1.56 23.24
C LEU A 544 17.47 1.80 24.11
N SER A 545 17.68 2.11 25.40
CA SER A 545 16.62 2.25 26.41
C SER A 545 15.58 3.34 26.10
N GLU A 546 15.98 4.33 25.30
CA GLU A 546 15.12 5.43 24.85
C GLU A 546 14.30 5.08 23.62
N ASN A 547 14.79 4.15 22.81
CA ASN A 547 14.19 3.79 21.53
C ASN A 547 13.27 2.59 21.69
N VAL A 548 12.37 2.66 22.66
CA VAL A 548 11.39 1.60 22.94
C VAL A 548 10.04 1.98 22.34
N ALA A 549 9.38 1.01 21.73
CA ALA A 549 8.01 1.17 21.23
C ALA A 549 7.16 -0.05 21.59
N MET A 550 5.87 0.18 21.84
CA MET A 550 4.90 -0.85 22.18
C MET A 550 3.87 -1.00 21.06
N TYR A 551 3.52 -2.23 20.69
CA TYR A 551 2.51 -2.46 19.67
C TYR A 551 1.15 -1.88 20.11
N SER A 552 0.56 -1.03 19.27
CA SER A 552 -0.67 -0.31 19.59
C SER A 552 -1.90 -1.20 19.70
N GLY A 553 -1.84 -2.45 19.21
CA GLY A 553 -3.00 -3.33 19.04
C GLY A 553 -3.67 -3.21 17.68
N TYR A 554 -3.26 -2.24 16.84
CA TYR A 554 -3.83 -2.00 15.52
C TYR A 554 -2.75 -1.75 14.46
N ASP A 555 -2.75 -2.57 13.40
CA ASP A 555 -1.70 -2.56 12.37
C ASP A 555 -1.55 -1.23 11.65
N GLN A 556 -2.65 -0.54 11.38
CA GLN A 556 -2.61 0.73 10.66
C GLN A 556 -1.93 1.83 11.49
N LEU A 557 -2.01 1.77 12.82
CA LEU A 557 -1.28 2.68 13.71
C LEU A 557 0.15 2.22 13.96
N GLY A 558 0.40 0.91 13.95
CA GLY A 558 1.72 0.34 14.21
C GLY A 558 2.05 0.33 15.71
N TYR A 559 3.13 1.00 16.09
CA TYR A 559 3.70 1.00 17.44
C TYR A 559 3.68 2.39 18.06
N GLU A 560 3.34 2.50 19.35
CA GLU A 560 3.47 3.73 20.16
C GLU A 560 4.90 3.84 20.68
N VAL A 561 5.64 4.87 20.27
CA VAL A 561 6.97 5.19 20.77
C VAL A 561 6.87 5.68 22.21
N ALA A 562 7.62 5.06 23.12
CA ALA A 562 7.41 5.21 24.56
C ALA A 562 7.66 6.63 25.09
N LEU A 563 8.68 7.32 24.58
CA LEU A 563 9.03 8.68 25.03
C LEU A 563 8.12 9.76 24.43
N THR A 564 7.68 9.60 23.19
CA THR A 564 6.93 10.64 22.47
C THR A 564 5.42 10.39 22.46
N GLY A 565 4.97 9.15 22.70
CA GLY A 565 3.58 8.73 22.52
C GLY A 565 3.13 8.69 21.06
N GLN A 566 4.06 8.84 20.11
CA GLN A 566 3.75 8.88 18.69
C GLN A 566 3.53 7.48 18.13
N TYR A 567 2.51 7.31 17.28
CA TYR A 567 2.26 6.07 16.56
C TYR A 567 3.05 6.02 15.25
N VAL A 568 3.88 4.98 15.08
CA VAL A 568 4.79 4.81 13.95
C VAL A 568 4.77 3.36 13.47
N GLN A 569 4.76 3.16 12.15
CA GLN A 569 4.77 1.81 11.56
C GLN A 569 6.18 1.23 11.48
N LEU A 570 6.27 -0.10 11.44
CA LEU A 570 7.53 -0.77 11.11
C LEU A 570 7.87 -0.50 9.65
N HIS A 571 9.15 -0.25 9.35
CA HIS A 571 9.60 -0.14 7.97
C HIS A 571 9.30 -1.45 7.21
N PRO A 572 8.82 -1.41 5.94
CA PRO A 572 8.43 -2.61 5.20
C PRO A 572 9.54 -3.67 5.05
N ALA A 573 10.80 -3.25 5.15
CA ALA A 573 11.95 -4.14 5.09
C ALA A 573 12.27 -4.87 6.42
N CYS A 574 11.54 -4.60 7.50
CA CYS A 574 11.79 -5.19 8.82
C CYS A 574 11.56 -6.71 8.80
N SER A 575 12.48 -7.49 9.39
CA SER A 575 12.38 -8.94 9.42
C SER A 575 11.12 -9.45 10.14
N LEU A 576 10.63 -8.74 11.15
CA LEU A 576 9.42 -9.11 11.92
C LEU A 576 8.18 -9.22 11.03
N LEU A 577 8.05 -8.32 10.04
CA LEU A 577 6.93 -8.32 9.10
C LEU A 577 6.95 -9.55 8.17
N ILE A 578 8.15 -10.05 7.83
CA ILE A 578 8.32 -11.23 6.97
C ILE A 578 7.78 -12.48 7.66
N PHE A 579 7.94 -12.58 8.98
CA PHE A 579 7.39 -13.68 9.78
C PHE A 579 5.93 -13.43 10.21
N GLY A 580 5.34 -12.28 9.90
CA GLY A 580 4.02 -11.88 10.38
C GLY A 580 3.94 -11.71 11.90
N GLU A 581 5.08 -11.57 12.57
CA GLU A 581 5.18 -11.44 14.02
C GLU A 581 4.96 -9.99 14.44
N LYS A 582 4.17 -9.82 15.51
CA LYS A 582 3.83 -8.51 16.10
C LYS A 582 4.17 -8.53 17.59
N PRO A 583 5.46 -8.52 17.93
CA PRO A 583 5.89 -8.52 19.31
C PRO A 583 5.28 -7.33 20.06
N SER A 584 4.89 -7.54 21.32
CA SER A 584 4.27 -6.46 22.11
C SER A 584 5.23 -5.30 22.33
N TRP A 585 6.53 -5.59 22.42
CA TRP A 585 7.58 -4.63 22.68
C TRP A 585 8.72 -4.77 21.69
N VAL A 586 9.18 -3.64 21.18
CA VAL A 586 10.30 -3.56 20.27
C VAL A 586 11.24 -2.42 20.66
N VAL A 587 12.50 -2.61 20.32
CA VAL A 587 13.52 -1.59 20.35
C VAL A 587 13.94 -1.27 18.92
N PHE A 588 14.18 0.01 18.61
CA PHE A 588 14.51 0.46 17.25
C PHE A 588 15.80 1.29 17.21
N GLY A 589 16.45 1.35 16.05
CA GLY A 589 17.68 2.14 15.87
C GLY A 589 17.40 3.61 15.60
N GLU A 590 16.55 3.89 14.62
CA GLU A 590 16.25 5.26 14.15
C GLU A 590 14.81 5.35 13.59
N ILE A 591 14.28 6.58 13.53
CA ILE A 591 13.03 6.87 12.82
C ILE A 591 13.35 7.48 11.46
N LEU A 592 12.94 6.78 10.40
CA LEU A 592 13.09 7.25 9.04
C LEU A 592 11.86 8.06 8.63
N SER A 593 12.04 9.36 8.42
CA SER A 593 10.98 10.27 7.97
C SER A 593 11.14 10.58 6.48
N ILE A 594 10.30 9.97 5.64
CA ILE A 594 10.22 10.27 4.19
C ILE A 594 8.85 10.90 3.90
N SER A 595 7.91 10.16 3.31
CA SER A 595 6.50 10.55 3.17
C SER A 595 5.70 10.18 4.42
N ASN A 596 5.97 8.99 4.95
CA ASN A 596 5.53 8.51 6.24
C ASN A 596 6.74 8.29 7.15
N GLN A 597 6.48 8.13 8.44
CA GLN A 597 7.50 7.78 9.41
C GLN A 597 7.53 6.27 9.65
N TYR A 598 8.73 5.71 9.71
CA TYR A 598 8.94 4.28 9.94
C TYR A 598 10.01 4.04 11.00
N LEU A 599 9.78 3.02 11.84
CA LEU A 599 10.79 2.47 12.72
C LEU A 599 11.74 1.58 11.91
N VAL A 600 13.05 1.81 12.03
CA VAL A 600 14.10 1.09 11.30
C VAL A 600 15.05 0.41 12.28
N CYS A 601 15.60 -0.73 11.86
CA CYS A 601 16.51 -1.55 12.66
C CYS A 601 15.83 -2.05 13.95
N VAL A 602 14.70 -2.73 13.77
CA VAL A 602 13.79 -3.08 14.86
C VAL A 602 14.09 -4.48 15.39
N THR A 603 14.14 -4.63 16.71
CA THR A 603 14.41 -5.87 17.41
C THR A 603 13.35 -6.10 18.49
N ALA A 604 12.78 -7.30 18.55
CA ALA A 604 11.81 -7.68 19.57
C ALA A 604 12.48 -7.96 20.91
N PHE A 605 11.83 -7.59 22.01
CA PHE A 605 12.27 -7.98 23.34
C PHE A 605 11.11 -8.40 24.24
N ASP A 606 11.42 -9.24 25.23
CA ASP A 606 10.43 -9.77 26.17
C ASP A 606 10.22 -8.80 27.33
N ILE A 607 8.98 -8.69 27.84
CA ILE A 607 8.62 -7.80 28.95
C ILE A 607 9.47 -8.04 30.21
N ASP A 608 9.87 -9.29 30.46
CA ASP A 608 10.80 -9.70 31.53
C ASP A 608 12.17 -9.00 31.48
N SER A 609 12.51 -8.40 30.33
CA SER A 609 13.76 -7.67 30.13
C SER A 609 13.63 -6.18 30.46
N LEU A 610 12.42 -5.63 30.61
CA LEU A 610 12.20 -4.23 30.98
C LEU A 610 12.91 -3.80 32.28
N PRO A 611 13.00 -4.63 33.35
CA PRO A 611 13.74 -4.28 34.55
C PRO A 611 15.24 -3.99 34.33
N THR A 612 15.79 -4.38 33.17
CA THR A 612 17.16 -4.00 32.75
C THR A 612 17.29 -2.49 32.54
N ILE A 613 16.18 -1.80 32.25
CA ILE A 613 16.09 -0.35 32.17
C ILE A 613 15.49 0.14 33.49
N PHE A 614 16.32 0.52 34.46
CA PHE A 614 15.81 1.03 35.73
C PHE A 614 16.47 2.36 36.13
N PRO A 615 15.67 3.42 36.40
CA PRO A 615 14.22 3.55 36.14
C PRO A 615 13.93 3.84 34.65
N PRO A 616 12.84 3.29 34.06
CA PRO A 616 12.44 3.66 32.71
C PRO A 616 11.93 5.11 32.67
N LEU A 617 12.24 5.83 31.59
CA LEU A 617 11.80 7.21 31.37
C LEU A 617 10.29 7.31 31.01
N PHE A 618 9.60 6.18 30.90
CA PHE A 618 8.21 6.08 30.48
C PHE A 618 7.43 5.14 31.41
N ASP A 619 6.12 5.36 31.49
CA ASP A 619 5.21 4.57 32.32
C ASP A 619 4.62 3.40 31.51
N VAL A 620 5.10 2.19 31.81
CA VAL A 620 4.69 0.94 31.18
C VAL A 620 3.19 0.68 31.37
N SER A 621 2.66 0.88 32.59
CA SER A 621 1.26 0.62 32.90
C SER A 621 0.32 1.58 32.16
N LYS A 622 0.74 2.85 32.03
CA LYS A 622 0.00 3.84 31.23
C LYS A 622 -0.03 3.47 29.76
N MET A 623 1.08 2.99 29.19
CA MET A 623 1.13 2.52 27.81
C MET A 623 0.21 1.30 27.61
N GLU A 624 0.29 0.29 28.47
CA GLU A 624 -0.58 -0.89 28.39
C GLU A 624 -2.06 -0.53 28.46
N SER A 625 -2.44 0.45 29.29
CA SER A 625 -3.82 0.93 29.37
C SER A 625 -4.32 1.62 28.09
N ARG A 626 -3.41 2.15 27.27
CA ARG A 626 -3.71 2.82 25.99
C ARG A 626 -3.77 1.87 24.81
N LYS A 627 -3.26 0.64 24.97
CA LYS A 627 -3.28 -0.40 23.95
C LYS A 627 -4.72 -0.67 23.52
N LEU A 628 -4.95 -0.65 22.21
CA LEU A 628 -6.25 -0.97 21.64
C LEU A 628 -6.53 -2.47 21.77
N GLN A 629 -7.78 -2.79 22.08
CA GLN A 629 -8.28 -4.16 22.07
C GLN A 629 -8.88 -4.47 20.71
N THR A 630 -8.87 -5.74 20.34
CA THR A 630 -9.51 -6.23 19.12
C THR A 630 -10.76 -7.02 19.48
N ARG A 631 -11.93 -6.59 18.99
CA ARG A 631 -13.18 -7.37 19.08
C ARG A 631 -13.56 -7.87 17.69
N LYS A 632 -13.73 -9.18 17.57
CA LYS A 632 -14.16 -9.84 16.34
C LYS A 632 -15.67 -10.04 16.35
N MET A 633 -16.34 -9.56 15.31
CA MET A 633 -17.76 -9.77 15.06
C MET A 633 -17.93 -10.71 13.87
N THR A 634 -18.82 -11.70 14.00
CA THR A 634 -19.07 -12.74 13.01
C THR A 634 -20.58 -12.92 12.77
N GLY A 635 -20.95 -13.72 11.77
CA GLY A 635 -22.36 -14.01 11.46
C GLY A 635 -22.98 -13.11 10.39
N PHE A 636 -22.15 -12.48 9.56
CA PHE A 636 -22.59 -11.60 8.46
C PHE A 636 -22.39 -12.28 7.11
N GLY A 637 -23.27 -12.02 6.13
CA GLY A 637 -23.08 -12.47 4.75
C GLY A 637 -22.20 -11.51 3.95
N SER A 638 -21.48 -12.02 2.95
CA SER A 638 -20.58 -11.20 2.11
C SER A 638 -21.30 -10.06 1.38
N THR A 639 -22.58 -10.23 1.01
CA THR A 639 -23.41 -9.16 0.41
C THR A 639 -23.68 -8.02 1.39
N LEU A 640 -23.97 -8.34 2.66
CA LEU A 640 -24.18 -7.35 3.72
C LEU A 640 -22.90 -6.56 3.98
N LEU A 641 -21.77 -7.26 4.10
CA LEU A 641 -20.48 -6.62 4.33
C LEU A 641 -20.07 -5.71 3.16
N LYS A 642 -20.33 -6.10 1.92
CA LYS A 642 -20.07 -5.24 0.75
C LYS A 642 -20.92 -3.96 0.75
N LYS A 643 -22.20 -4.04 1.13
CA LYS A 643 -23.06 -2.84 1.28
C LYS A 643 -22.60 -1.97 2.44
N PHE A 644 -22.25 -2.58 3.58
CA PHE A 644 -21.70 -1.90 4.75
C PHE A 644 -20.43 -1.10 4.40
N CYS A 645 -19.50 -1.68 3.64
CA CYS A 645 -18.31 -0.97 3.17
C CYS A 645 -18.65 0.16 2.17
N GLY A 646 -19.61 -0.07 1.29
CA GLY A 646 -19.95 0.83 0.20
C GLY A 646 -18.92 0.81 -0.94
N LYS A 647 -19.14 1.64 -1.96
CA LYS A 647 -18.19 1.77 -3.09
C LYS A 647 -16.87 2.36 -2.58
N ALA A 648 -15.76 1.70 -2.92
CA ALA A 648 -14.40 2.10 -2.52
C ALA A 648 -14.23 2.32 -0.99
N ASN A 649 -15.02 1.64 -0.15
CA ASN A 649 -15.04 1.78 1.31
C ASN A 649 -15.52 3.15 1.84
N ASN A 650 -16.16 3.99 1.03
CA ASN A 650 -16.57 5.34 1.44
C ASN A 650 -17.52 5.34 2.66
N ASN A 651 -18.48 4.40 2.72
CA ASN A 651 -19.42 4.31 3.84
C ASN A 651 -18.68 3.93 5.14
N LEU A 652 -17.72 3.00 5.04
CA LEU A 652 -16.88 2.59 6.16
C LEU A 652 -15.99 3.74 6.65
N ILE A 653 -15.37 4.49 5.75
CA ILE A 653 -14.51 5.64 6.09
C ILE A 653 -15.33 6.72 6.81
N HIS A 654 -16.53 7.02 6.31
CA HIS A 654 -17.44 7.98 6.94
C HIS A 654 -17.85 7.52 8.34
N LEU A 655 -18.23 6.25 8.50
CA LEU A 655 -18.58 5.66 9.79
C LEU A 655 -17.41 5.73 10.78
N ILE A 656 -16.20 5.38 10.35
CA ILE A 656 -14.99 5.48 11.19
C ILE A 656 -14.79 6.94 11.64
N SER A 657 -14.95 7.93 10.75
CA SER A 657 -14.84 9.35 11.10
C SER A 657 -15.88 9.80 12.13
N GLN A 658 -17.14 9.38 11.97
CA GLN A 658 -18.22 9.66 12.93
C GLN A 658 -17.95 9.02 14.29
N ILE A 659 -17.50 7.77 14.33
CA ILE A 659 -17.18 7.06 15.57
C ILE A 659 -15.99 7.71 16.27
N ARG A 660 -14.92 8.06 15.54
CA ARG A 660 -13.75 8.77 16.08
C ARG A 660 -14.14 10.10 16.72
N THR A 661 -15.03 10.85 16.07
CA THR A 661 -15.55 12.13 16.59
C THR A 661 -16.43 11.92 17.83
N SER A 662 -17.31 10.93 17.81
CA SER A 662 -18.20 10.60 18.94
C SER A 662 -17.45 10.10 20.17
N CYS A 663 -16.34 9.39 19.99
CA CYS A 663 -15.52 8.87 21.09
C CYS A 663 -14.35 9.79 21.45
N MET A 664 -14.10 10.86 20.69
CA MET A 664 -12.93 11.73 20.83
C MET A 664 -11.59 10.96 20.80
N ASP A 665 -11.56 9.83 20.07
CA ASP A 665 -10.38 8.98 19.94
C ASP A 665 -10.11 8.68 18.45
N VAL A 666 -9.07 9.33 17.91
CA VAL A 666 -8.64 9.19 16.51
C VAL A 666 -8.05 7.81 16.20
N ARG A 667 -7.73 7.01 17.23
CA ARG A 667 -7.06 5.72 17.09
C ARG A 667 -8.03 4.59 16.73
N ILE A 668 -9.33 4.82 16.85
CA ILE A 668 -10.35 3.80 16.58
C ILE A 668 -10.26 3.35 15.12
N GLY A 669 -10.28 2.03 14.92
CA GLY A 669 -10.19 1.38 13.63
C GLY A 669 -11.28 0.33 13.43
N ILE A 670 -11.73 0.17 12.19
CA ILE A 670 -12.68 -0.88 11.79
C ILE A 670 -12.14 -1.51 10.51
N GLU A 671 -11.91 -2.82 10.55
CA GLU A 671 -11.50 -3.59 9.37
C GLU A 671 -12.55 -4.63 9.01
N VAL A 672 -12.93 -4.67 7.74
CA VAL A 672 -13.94 -5.60 7.22
C VAL A 672 -13.27 -6.63 6.33
N LYS A 673 -13.28 -7.89 6.75
CA LYS A 673 -12.75 -9.02 5.97
C LYS A 673 -13.92 -9.75 5.32
N VAL A 674 -14.30 -9.29 4.13
CA VAL A 674 -15.46 -9.81 3.38
C VAL A 674 -15.31 -11.29 3.06
N ASP A 675 -14.11 -11.76 2.71
CA ASP A 675 -13.86 -13.17 2.37
C ASP A 675 -13.98 -14.11 3.57
N GLN A 676 -13.75 -13.59 4.78
CA GLN A 676 -13.85 -14.34 6.03
C GLN A 676 -15.20 -14.16 6.72
N ASN A 677 -16.06 -13.25 6.21
CA ASN A 677 -17.31 -12.84 6.85
C ASN A 677 -17.14 -12.24 8.25
N GLU A 678 -16.08 -11.44 8.43
CA GLU A 678 -15.65 -10.92 9.74
C GLU A 678 -15.50 -9.39 9.74
N ILE A 679 -15.83 -8.77 10.87
CA ILE A 679 -15.51 -7.36 11.15
C ILE A 679 -14.64 -7.34 12.41
N LEU A 680 -13.51 -6.64 12.33
CA LEU A 680 -12.58 -6.42 13.44
C LEU A 680 -12.70 -4.98 13.90
N LEU A 681 -13.04 -4.79 15.17
CA LEU A 681 -13.09 -3.50 15.83
C LEU A 681 -11.83 -3.30 16.65
N PHE A 682 -11.20 -2.13 16.52
CA PHE A 682 -10.03 -1.71 17.26
C PHE A 682 -10.37 -0.46 18.06
N ALA A 683 -10.43 -0.58 19.38
CA ALA A 683 -10.80 0.52 20.27
C ALA A 683 -10.19 0.34 21.67
N SER A 684 -10.17 1.42 22.45
CA SER A 684 -9.81 1.34 23.87
C SER A 684 -10.82 0.47 24.62
N SER A 685 -10.43 -0.10 25.77
CA SER A 685 -11.37 -0.87 26.62
C SER A 685 -12.58 -0.05 27.06
N LYS A 686 -12.43 1.28 27.18
CA LYS A 686 -13.51 2.20 27.56
C LYS A 686 -14.52 2.41 26.42
N ASP A 687 -14.04 2.45 25.18
CA ASP A 687 -14.88 2.78 24.02
C ASP A 687 -15.42 1.55 23.28
N MET A 688 -14.89 0.35 23.56
CA MET A 688 -15.21 -0.87 22.81
C MET A 688 -16.70 -1.19 22.73
N GLU A 689 -17.45 -1.04 23.82
CA GLU A 689 -18.90 -1.30 23.80
C GLU A 689 -19.66 -0.26 22.99
N LYS A 690 -19.28 1.02 23.09
CA LYS A 690 -19.87 2.13 22.32
C LYS A 690 -19.58 1.99 20.82
N VAL A 691 -18.36 1.60 20.45
CA VAL A 691 -18.00 1.32 19.05
C VAL A 691 -18.77 0.11 18.54
N GLY A 692 -18.88 -0.95 19.35
CA GLY A 692 -19.65 -2.15 19.02
C GLY A 692 -21.13 -1.86 18.76
N SER A 693 -21.77 -1.02 19.58
CA SER A 693 -23.18 -0.65 19.39
C SER A 693 -23.37 0.15 18.09
N LEU A 694 -22.56 1.19 17.85
CA LEU A 694 -22.68 2.02 16.64
C LEU A 694 -22.49 1.21 15.36
N VAL A 695 -21.56 0.25 15.35
CA VAL A 695 -21.36 -0.64 14.20
C VAL A 695 -22.53 -1.60 14.02
N ASN A 696 -23.07 -2.17 15.11
CA ASN A 696 -24.26 -3.02 15.07
C ASN A 696 -25.48 -2.26 14.53
N ASP A 697 -25.73 -1.03 14.97
CA ASP A 697 -26.87 -0.22 14.53
C ASP A 697 -26.85 -0.02 13.01
N VAL A 698 -25.67 0.27 12.44
CA VAL A 698 -25.50 0.42 10.98
C VAL A 698 -25.66 -0.92 10.26
N LEU A 699 -25.16 -2.03 10.82
CA LEU A 699 -25.30 -3.36 10.23
C LEU A 699 -26.75 -3.85 10.25
N GLU A 700 -27.49 -3.58 11.33
CA GLU A 700 -28.92 -3.90 11.43
C GLU A 700 -29.75 -3.10 10.42
N TYR A 701 -29.41 -1.82 10.24
CA TYR A 701 -30.01 -0.99 9.20
C TYR A 701 -29.78 -1.58 7.80
N GLU A 702 -28.53 -1.89 7.42
CA GLU A 702 -28.21 -2.48 6.11
C GLU A 702 -28.85 -3.87 5.94
N ARG A 703 -28.98 -4.65 7.02
CA ARG A 703 -29.67 -5.95 7.02
C ARG A 703 -31.16 -5.79 6.73
N LYS A 704 -31.84 -4.85 7.40
CA LYS A 704 -33.26 -4.55 7.16
C LYS A 704 -33.50 -4.18 5.70
N TRP A 705 -32.63 -3.32 5.15
CA TRP A 705 -32.69 -2.92 3.74
C TRP A 705 -32.51 -4.09 2.77
N LEU A 706 -31.54 -4.97 3.01
CA LEU A 706 -31.33 -6.16 2.18
C LEU A 706 -32.50 -7.13 2.18
N GLN A 707 -33.22 -7.25 3.29
CA GLN A 707 -34.41 -8.11 3.37
C GLN A 707 -35.59 -7.55 2.59
N ASN A 708 -35.73 -6.23 2.56
CA ASN A 708 -36.85 -5.54 1.91
C ASN A 708 -36.60 -5.24 0.42
N GLU A 709 -35.36 -5.40 -0.06
CA GLU A 709 -34.98 -5.11 -1.44
C GLU A 709 -35.79 -5.93 -2.46
N CYS A 710 -36.51 -5.24 -3.35
CA CYS A 710 -37.28 -5.85 -4.42
C CYS A 710 -36.88 -5.30 -5.79
N ILE A 711 -37.02 -6.13 -6.81
CA ILE A 711 -36.81 -5.77 -8.21
C ILE A 711 -38.17 -5.60 -8.88
N GLU A 712 -38.41 -4.40 -9.41
CA GLU A 712 -39.58 -4.10 -10.25
C GLU A 712 -39.37 -4.64 -11.67
N LYS A 713 -40.32 -5.43 -12.17
CA LYS A 713 -40.32 -5.94 -13.56
C LYS A 713 -41.69 -5.83 -14.21
N CYS A 714 -41.67 -5.40 -15.47
CA CYS A 714 -42.82 -5.36 -16.35
C CYS A 714 -43.13 -6.76 -16.93
N LEU A 715 -44.40 -7.15 -16.92
CA LEU A 715 -44.85 -8.47 -17.36
C LEU A 715 -45.23 -8.52 -18.86
N TYR A 716 -45.82 -7.45 -19.41
CA TYR A 716 -46.29 -7.39 -20.81
C TYR A 716 -46.11 -5.99 -21.43
N HIS A 717 -46.02 -5.92 -22.76
CA HIS A 717 -46.00 -4.64 -23.50
C HIS A 717 -47.40 -4.29 -24.01
N GLU A 718 -47.86 -3.04 -23.79
CA GLU A 718 -49.09 -2.51 -24.39
C GLU A 718 -48.82 -1.25 -25.22
N ARG A 719 -49.72 -0.99 -26.19
CA ARG A 719 -49.68 0.20 -27.05
C ARG A 719 -49.78 1.49 -26.22
N HIS A 720 -49.14 2.53 -26.76
CA HIS A 720 -49.07 3.92 -26.27
C HIS A 720 -50.13 4.35 -25.23
N GLY A 721 -49.67 4.82 -24.07
CA GLY A 721 -50.42 5.67 -23.15
C GLY A 721 -50.88 5.05 -21.82
N VAL A 722 -50.69 3.74 -21.61
CA VAL A 722 -51.14 3.03 -20.39
C VAL A 722 -49.94 2.37 -19.68
N ALA A 723 -49.93 2.41 -18.34
CA ALA A 723 -48.88 1.79 -17.52
C ALA A 723 -48.98 0.25 -17.58
N PRO A 724 -47.89 -0.47 -17.83
CA PRO A 724 -47.92 -1.92 -17.96
C PRO A 724 -48.10 -2.61 -16.59
N PRO A 725 -48.60 -3.86 -16.55
CA PRO A 725 -48.66 -4.66 -15.33
C PRO A 725 -47.24 -4.96 -14.79
N LEU A 726 -47.08 -4.81 -13.48
CA LEU A 726 -45.78 -4.86 -12.79
C LEU A 726 -45.76 -5.93 -11.71
N ALA A 727 -44.61 -6.57 -11.53
CA ALA A 727 -44.35 -7.45 -10.41
C ALA A 727 -43.12 -6.96 -9.62
N LEU A 728 -43.26 -6.93 -8.30
CA LEU A 728 -42.14 -6.74 -7.37
C LEU A 728 -41.62 -8.10 -6.94
N PHE A 729 -40.40 -8.43 -7.34
CA PHE A 729 -39.73 -9.67 -6.97
C PHE A 729 -38.79 -9.41 -5.79
N GLY A 730 -39.08 -10.02 -4.64
CA GLY A 730 -38.20 -10.04 -3.48
C GLY A 730 -37.15 -11.15 -3.54
N ALA A 731 -36.53 -11.43 -2.39
CA ALA A 731 -35.53 -12.48 -2.26
C ALA A 731 -36.04 -13.85 -2.77
N GLY A 732 -35.20 -14.58 -3.50
CA GLY A 732 -35.57 -15.89 -4.07
C GLY A 732 -36.60 -15.83 -5.21
N ALA A 733 -36.82 -14.66 -5.80
CA ALA A 733 -37.87 -14.40 -6.80
C ALA A 733 -39.30 -14.59 -6.26
N GLU A 734 -39.49 -14.45 -4.95
CA GLU A 734 -40.82 -14.35 -4.33
C GLU A 734 -41.54 -13.12 -4.91
N ILE A 735 -42.77 -13.31 -5.41
CA ILE A 735 -43.60 -12.19 -5.85
C ILE A 735 -44.15 -11.52 -4.59
N LYS A 736 -43.58 -10.37 -4.25
CA LYS A 736 -43.97 -9.56 -3.09
C LYS A 736 -45.24 -8.76 -3.35
N HIS A 737 -45.40 -8.28 -4.59
CA HIS A 737 -46.61 -7.61 -5.05
C HIS A 737 -46.79 -7.80 -6.55
N LEU A 738 -48.04 -7.95 -6.99
CA LEU A 738 -48.43 -8.03 -8.39
C LEU A 738 -49.44 -6.91 -8.67
N GLU A 739 -49.03 -5.91 -9.42
CA GLU A 739 -49.86 -4.75 -9.74
C GLU A 739 -50.50 -4.92 -11.11
N LEU A 740 -51.82 -5.16 -11.10
CA LEU A 740 -52.66 -5.33 -12.29
C LEU A 740 -53.62 -4.14 -12.50
N GLU A 741 -53.77 -3.27 -11.50
CA GLU A 741 -54.82 -2.25 -11.40
C GLU A 741 -54.32 -0.83 -11.73
N LYS A 742 -53.14 -0.72 -12.36
CA LYS A 742 -52.58 0.54 -12.86
C LYS A 742 -52.23 1.56 -11.77
N ARG A 743 -51.96 1.12 -10.53
CA ARG A 743 -51.51 2.01 -9.44
C ARG A 743 -49.99 2.17 -9.44
N CYS A 744 -49.49 3.34 -9.04
CA CYS A 744 -48.04 3.59 -8.95
C CYS A 744 -47.47 3.00 -7.66
N LEU A 745 -46.44 2.16 -7.79
CA LEU A 745 -45.64 1.65 -6.66
C LEU A 745 -44.47 2.56 -6.30
N SER A 746 -44.10 3.45 -7.22
CA SER A 746 -42.93 4.30 -7.12
C SER A 746 -43.31 5.78 -7.06
N VAL A 747 -42.61 6.55 -6.23
CA VAL A 747 -42.70 8.00 -6.11
C VAL A 747 -41.36 8.64 -6.45
N ASP A 748 -41.40 9.80 -7.09
CA ASP A 748 -40.24 10.64 -7.33
C ASP A 748 -40.21 11.76 -6.27
N VAL A 749 -39.06 11.91 -5.61
CA VAL A 749 -38.82 12.87 -4.54
C VAL A 749 -37.85 13.94 -5.05
N PHE A 750 -38.22 15.19 -4.80
CA PHE A 750 -37.46 16.40 -5.16
C PHE A 750 -37.12 17.15 -3.87
N CYS A 751 -35.87 17.57 -3.73
CA CYS A 751 -35.34 18.27 -2.55
C CYS A 751 -34.44 19.42 -3.01
N SER A 752 -34.66 20.60 -2.44
CA SER A 752 -33.97 21.85 -2.82
C SER A 752 -32.48 21.85 -2.47
N ASP A 753 -32.07 20.99 -1.52
CA ASP A 753 -30.71 20.91 -0.98
C ASP A 753 -30.20 19.45 -1.04
N ALA A 754 -30.22 18.88 -2.25
CA ALA A 754 -29.92 17.46 -2.49
C ALA A 754 -28.48 17.02 -2.12
N ASN A 755 -27.55 17.97 -1.92
CA ASN A 755 -26.13 17.69 -1.63
C ASN A 755 -25.78 17.72 -0.13
N THR A 756 -26.61 18.30 0.74
CA THR A 756 -26.37 18.41 2.20
C THR A 756 -27.26 17.50 3.03
N THR A 757 -28.26 16.87 2.42
CA THR A 757 -29.23 15.99 3.10
C THR A 757 -28.67 14.58 3.25
N ASP A 758 -28.70 14.01 4.47
CA ASP A 758 -28.36 12.60 4.71
C ASP A 758 -29.44 11.70 4.06
N ASP A 759 -29.04 10.98 3.01
CA ASP A 759 -29.91 10.10 2.24
C ASP A 759 -30.61 9.05 3.14
N LYS A 760 -29.96 8.62 4.24
CA LYS A 760 -30.52 7.61 5.15
C LYS A 760 -31.62 8.18 6.04
N GLU A 761 -31.45 9.40 6.55
CA GLU A 761 -32.46 10.04 7.39
C GLU A 761 -33.74 10.36 6.62
N LEU A 762 -33.61 10.82 5.38
CA LEU A 762 -34.77 11.09 4.51
C LEU A 762 -35.56 9.80 4.20
N LEU A 763 -34.86 8.69 3.93
CA LEU A 763 -35.52 7.41 3.69
C LEU A 763 -36.25 6.89 4.93
N MET A 764 -35.66 7.02 6.13
CA MET A 764 -36.33 6.63 7.38
C MET A 764 -37.58 7.48 7.64
N TYR A 765 -37.48 8.80 7.44
CA TYR A 765 -38.61 9.71 7.60
C TYR A 765 -39.78 9.32 6.68
N LEU A 766 -39.49 9.01 5.42
CA LEU A 766 -40.50 8.59 4.44
C LEU A 766 -41.09 7.21 4.77
N GLU A 767 -40.28 6.26 5.27
CA GLU A 767 -40.76 4.92 5.66
C GLU A 767 -41.72 4.98 6.87
N GLU A 768 -41.41 5.82 7.87
CA GLU A 768 -42.24 6.03 9.07
C GLU A 768 -43.60 6.64 8.71
N HIS A 769 -43.60 7.70 7.89
CA HIS A 769 -44.82 8.41 7.52
C HIS A 769 -45.67 7.68 6.47
N ALA A 770 -45.05 6.92 5.57
CA ALA A 770 -45.78 6.10 4.59
C ALA A 770 -46.39 4.83 5.20
N SER A 771 -46.02 4.48 6.44
CA SER A 771 -46.43 3.24 7.13
C SER A 771 -46.24 1.99 6.25
N GLY A 772 -45.11 1.91 5.55
CA GLY A 772 -44.84 0.82 4.61
C GLY A 772 -43.37 0.75 4.21
N SER A 773 -42.88 -0.48 4.02
CA SER A 773 -41.47 -0.73 3.74
C SER A 773 -41.04 -0.20 2.38
N ILE A 774 -39.88 0.44 2.35
CA ILE A 774 -39.23 0.85 1.11
C ILE A 774 -38.53 -0.38 0.51
N CYS A 775 -38.83 -0.66 -0.76
CA CYS A 775 -38.35 -1.84 -1.47
C CYS A 775 -37.19 -1.54 -2.44
N SER A 776 -37.11 -0.31 -2.94
CA SER A 776 -36.03 0.11 -3.83
C SER A 776 -35.86 1.62 -3.77
N PHE A 777 -34.62 2.08 -3.95
CA PHE A 777 -34.28 3.49 -4.04
C PHE A 777 -33.25 3.72 -5.14
N HIS A 778 -33.49 4.75 -5.96
CA HIS A 778 -32.58 5.18 -7.01
C HIS A 778 -32.35 6.69 -6.93
N LYS A 779 -31.14 7.11 -6.53
CA LYS A 779 -30.71 8.51 -6.56
C LYS A 779 -30.33 8.91 -7.99
N PHE A 780 -30.86 10.04 -8.46
CA PHE A 780 -30.51 10.55 -9.80
C PHE A 780 -29.19 11.32 -9.73
N THR A 781 -28.22 11.00 -10.59
CA THR A 781 -26.95 11.75 -10.70
C THR A 781 -27.06 12.76 -11.84
N GLY A 782 -27.09 14.06 -11.54
CA GLY A 782 -27.37 15.12 -12.51
C GLY A 782 -26.19 15.45 -13.44
N THR A 783 -26.38 15.24 -14.74
CA THR A 783 -25.71 15.98 -15.83
C THR A 783 -26.69 16.13 -16.99
N GLY A 784 -27.68 17.02 -16.82
CA GLY A 784 -28.61 17.39 -17.89
C GLY A 784 -29.33 18.67 -17.54
N GLN A 785 -29.22 19.68 -18.42
CA GLN A 785 -30.02 20.90 -18.37
C GLN A 785 -31.48 20.51 -18.63
N ASP A 786 -32.26 20.28 -17.58
CA ASP A 786 -33.69 20.59 -17.55
C ASP A 786 -34.18 20.59 -16.10
N SER A 787 -35.07 21.54 -15.83
CA SER A 787 -35.48 22.12 -14.55
C SER A 787 -36.11 21.18 -13.51
N GLU A 788 -35.86 21.54 -12.23
CA GLU A 788 -36.32 21.01 -10.93
C GLU A 788 -35.46 19.88 -10.31
N GLU A 789 -34.85 20.19 -9.16
CA GLU A 789 -33.91 19.36 -8.37
C GLU A 789 -34.54 18.04 -7.90
N ARG A 790 -34.51 17.03 -8.78
CA ARG A 790 -34.97 15.67 -8.50
C ARG A 790 -33.91 14.91 -7.71
N TRP A 791 -34.18 14.59 -6.44
CA TRP A 791 -33.27 13.86 -5.56
C TRP A 791 -33.23 12.36 -5.91
N GLY A 792 -34.39 11.71 -6.04
CA GLY A 792 -34.41 10.26 -6.26
C GLY A 792 -35.81 9.69 -6.50
N ARG A 793 -35.85 8.39 -6.83
CA ARG A 793 -37.07 7.58 -6.94
C ARG A 793 -37.09 6.52 -5.84
N ILE A 794 -38.23 6.38 -5.17
CA ILE A 794 -38.46 5.39 -4.11
C ILE A 794 -39.60 4.48 -4.55
N THR A 795 -39.42 3.17 -4.40
CA THR A 795 -40.45 2.16 -4.65
C THR A 795 -40.89 1.55 -3.32
N PHE A 796 -42.20 1.52 -3.07
CA PHE A 796 -42.79 0.92 -1.88
C PHE A 796 -43.34 -0.47 -2.17
N LEU A 797 -43.51 -1.27 -1.11
CA LEU A 797 -44.08 -2.61 -1.20
C LEU A 797 -45.52 -2.62 -1.74
N THR A 798 -46.32 -1.61 -1.36
CA THR A 798 -47.72 -1.50 -1.76
C THR A 798 -48.02 -0.14 -2.39
N PRO A 799 -49.01 -0.07 -3.31
CA PRO A 799 -49.42 1.21 -3.89
C PRO A 799 -50.04 2.16 -2.86
N ASP A 800 -50.64 1.62 -1.80
CA ASP A 800 -51.25 2.42 -0.74
C ASP A 800 -50.18 3.14 0.09
N SER A 801 -49.03 2.50 0.35
CA SER A 801 -47.87 3.14 0.96
C SER A 801 -47.26 4.21 0.05
N ALA A 802 -47.15 3.95 -1.25
CA ALA A 802 -46.69 4.95 -2.21
C ALA A 802 -47.62 6.18 -2.25
N LYS A 803 -48.94 5.96 -2.16
CA LYS A 803 -49.93 7.04 -2.08
C LYS A 803 -49.78 7.86 -0.80
N LYS A 804 -49.64 7.20 0.36
CA LYS A 804 -49.38 7.90 1.65
C LYS A 804 -48.09 8.73 1.60
N ALA A 805 -47.04 8.23 0.94
CA ALA A 805 -45.81 8.99 0.76
C ALA A 805 -46.03 10.28 -0.06
N THR A 806 -46.99 10.31 -0.99
CA THR A 806 -47.33 11.53 -1.74
C THR A 806 -48.09 12.58 -0.93
N ASP A 807 -48.69 12.18 0.20
CA ASP A 807 -49.32 13.13 1.13
C ASP A 807 -48.27 14.02 1.83
N LEU A 808 -46.99 13.65 1.77
CA LEU A 808 -45.85 14.43 2.28
C LEU A 808 -45.38 15.53 1.31
N ASN A 809 -46.11 15.76 0.23
CA ASN A 809 -45.82 16.83 -0.70
C ASN A 809 -45.99 18.21 -0.03
N LYS A 810 -44.94 19.04 -0.09
CA LYS A 810 -44.79 20.36 0.56
C LYS A 810 -44.66 20.31 2.10
N VAL A 811 -44.26 19.18 2.66
CA VAL A 811 -43.88 19.09 4.09
C VAL A 811 -42.43 19.56 4.25
N GLU A 812 -42.18 20.33 5.29
CA GLU A 812 -40.85 20.86 5.60
C GLU A 812 -39.98 19.78 6.28
N PHE A 813 -38.86 19.45 5.66
CA PHE A 813 -37.83 18.56 6.20
C PHE A 813 -36.51 19.32 6.29
N ARG A 814 -36.05 19.57 7.53
CA ARG A 814 -34.83 20.32 7.85
C ARG A 814 -34.69 21.68 7.13
N GLY A 815 -35.79 22.43 7.02
CA GLY A 815 -35.80 23.74 6.37
C GLY A 815 -35.98 23.71 4.84
N SER A 816 -36.12 22.52 4.24
CA SER A 816 -36.39 22.35 2.81
C SER A 816 -37.78 21.75 2.57
N LEU A 817 -38.48 22.23 1.54
CA LEU A 817 -39.81 21.71 1.17
C LEU A 817 -39.65 20.48 0.29
N LEU A 818 -40.10 19.31 0.78
CA LEU A 818 -40.12 18.09 -0.01
C LEU A 818 -41.22 18.17 -1.07
N LYS A 819 -40.91 17.89 -2.33
CA LYS A 819 -41.93 17.68 -3.37
C LYS A 819 -41.93 16.19 -3.73
N VAL A 820 -43.04 15.51 -3.48
CA VAL A 820 -43.19 14.04 -3.68
C VAL A 820 -44.32 13.80 -4.67
N ILE A 821 -44.03 13.14 -5.79
CA ILE A 821 -44.97 12.96 -6.90
C ILE A 821 -45.01 11.48 -7.31
N PRO A 822 -46.17 10.89 -7.64
CA PRO A 822 -46.22 9.56 -8.23
C PRO A 822 -45.35 9.47 -9.49
N SER A 823 -44.48 8.47 -9.57
CA SER A 823 -43.59 8.32 -10.72
C SER A 823 -44.37 7.78 -11.93
N ARG A 824 -44.39 8.55 -13.02
CA ARG A 824 -44.92 8.12 -14.32
C ARG A 824 -43.76 7.57 -15.15
N THR A 825 -43.59 6.25 -15.17
CA THR A 825 -42.54 5.59 -15.94
C THR A 825 -42.81 5.70 -17.44
N THR A 826 -42.12 6.60 -18.13
CA THR A 826 -41.79 6.37 -19.55
C THR A 826 -40.71 5.30 -19.57
N PHE A 827 -41.06 4.09 -20.02
CA PHE A 827 -40.11 2.98 -20.19
C PHE A 827 -39.15 3.28 -21.35
N GLY A 828 -38.22 4.19 -21.13
CA GLY A 828 -37.16 4.55 -22.06
C GLY A 828 -35.80 4.34 -21.41
N GLY A 829 -35.10 3.28 -21.83
CA GLY A 829 -33.67 3.10 -21.57
C GLY A 829 -33.29 1.92 -20.66
N ASN A 830 -32.55 0.97 -21.23
CA ASN A 830 -31.58 0.08 -20.54
C ASN A 830 -32.05 -1.12 -19.70
N HIS A 831 -33.28 -1.61 -19.84
CA HIS A 831 -33.53 -3.02 -19.51
C HIS A 831 -33.23 -3.88 -20.74
N LYS A 832 -32.22 -4.77 -20.66
CA LYS A 832 -32.01 -5.85 -21.64
C LYS A 832 -33.32 -6.63 -21.75
N MET A 833 -34.14 -6.33 -22.76
CA MET A 833 -35.40 -7.04 -23.00
C MET A 833 -35.07 -8.50 -23.29
N PHE A 834 -35.68 -9.41 -22.54
CA PHE A 834 -35.62 -10.83 -22.86
C PHE A 834 -36.33 -11.07 -24.21
N PRO A 835 -35.81 -11.95 -25.09
CA PRO A 835 -36.51 -12.32 -26.31
C PRO A 835 -37.84 -12.99 -25.93
N PHE A 836 -38.95 -12.50 -26.47
CA PHE A 836 -40.26 -13.12 -26.25
C PHE A 836 -40.24 -14.52 -26.89
N PRO A 837 -40.53 -15.59 -26.13
CA PRO A 837 -40.61 -16.93 -26.70
C PRO A 837 -41.74 -16.99 -27.72
N ALA A 838 -41.48 -17.63 -28.86
CA ALA A 838 -42.47 -17.80 -29.93
C ALA A 838 -43.70 -18.57 -29.41
N VAL A 839 -44.90 -18.12 -29.76
CA VAL A 839 -46.14 -18.87 -29.48
C VAL A 839 -46.21 -20.02 -30.47
N LYS A 840 -46.37 -21.25 -29.97
CA LYS A 840 -46.40 -22.45 -30.81
C LYS A 840 -47.74 -23.16 -30.65
N ALA A 841 -48.28 -23.67 -31.74
CA ALA A 841 -49.50 -24.46 -31.74
C ALA A 841 -49.31 -25.73 -32.58
N LYS A 842 -49.70 -26.87 -32.04
CA LYS A 842 -49.83 -28.11 -32.81
C LYS A 842 -51.19 -28.11 -33.48
N VAL A 843 -51.19 -28.34 -34.79
CA VAL A 843 -52.42 -28.43 -35.57
C VAL A 843 -52.48 -29.81 -36.19
N TYR A 844 -53.63 -30.47 -36.12
CA TYR A 844 -53.79 -31.80 -36.68
C TYR A 844 -55.20 -32.03 -37.21
N TRP A 845 -55.32 -32.87 -38.23
CA TRP A 845 -56.60 -33.23 -38.84
C TRP A 845 -56.56 -34.70 -39.30
N PRO A 846 -57.70 -35.40 -39.30
CA PRO A 846 -57.71 -36.83 -39.52
C PRO A 846 -57.37 -37.19 -40.98
N ARG A 847 -56.58 -38.25 -41.17
CA ARG A 847 -56.22 -38.83 -42.49
C ARG A 847 -56.97 -40.12 -42.79
N ARG A 848 -57.52 -40.76 -41.76
CA ARG A 848 -58.26 -42.02 -41.86
C ARG A 848 -59.72 -41.78 -41.48
N GLN A 849 -60.63 -42.21 -42.35
CA GLN A 849 -62.07 -42.04 -42.12
C GLN A 849 -62.53 -42.88 -40.92
N SER A 850 -63.51 -42.38 -40.17
CA SER A 850 -64.11 -43.14 -39.05
C SER A 850 -64.81 -44.41 -39.55
N LYS A 851 -64.68 -45.52 -38.81
CA LYS A 851 -65.47 -46.75 -39.05
C LYS A 851 -66.89 -46.66 -38.49
N GLY A 852 -67.25 -45.57 -37.80
CA GLY A 852 -68.57 -45.36 -37.20
C GLY A 852 -68.73 -45.96 -35.79
N PHE A 853 -67.62 -46.27 -35.13
CA PHE A 853 -67.59 -46.63 -33.71
C PHE A 853 -66.34 -46.07 -33.01
N GLY A 854 -66.45 -45.76 -31.72
CA GLY A 854 -65.42 -45.17 -30.87
C GLY A 854 -65.28 -45.92 -29.55
N ILE A 855 -64.19 -45.67 -28.83
CA ILE A 855 -63.91 -46.30 -27.54
C ILE A 855 -63.76 -45.19 -26.50
N VAL A 856 -64.57 -45.26 -25.44
CA VAL A 856 -64.49 -44.40 -24.26
C VAL A 856 -63.77 -45.17 -23.15
N LYS A 857 -62.69 -44.62 -22.62
CA LYS A 857 -62.02 -45.15 -21.42
C LYS A 857 -62.56 -44.49 -20.17
N CYS A 858 -62.80 -45.29 -19.14
CA CYS A 858 -63.37 -44.86 -17.86
C CYS A 858 -62.90 -45.79 -16.74
N ASP A 859 -63.35 -45.54 -15.51
CA ASP A 859 -63.07 -46.46 -14.42
C ASP A 859 -63.79 -47.78 -14.68
N ARG A 860 -63.12 -48.92 -14.40
CA ARG A 860 -63.69 -50.25 -14.62
C ARG A 860 -65.03 -50.46 -13.92
N HIS A 861 -65.29 -49.78 -12.80
CA HIS A 861 -66.54 -49.89 -12.05
C HIS A 861 -67.65 -48.99 -12.61
N ASP A 862 -67.30 -48.05 -13.50
CA ASP A 862 -68.21 -47.11 -14.14
C ASP A 862 -68.70 -47.59 -15.52
N VAL A 863 -68.09 -48.63 -16.09
CA VAL A 863 -68.37 -49.13 -17.46
C VAL A 863 -69.85 -49.44 -17.67
N ASP A 864 -70.47 -50.25 -16.80
CA ASP A 864 -71.88 -50.65 -16.95
C ASP A 864 -72.83 -49.45 -16.80
N PHE A 865 -72.48 -48.51 -15.91
CA PHE A 865 -73.25 -47.29 -15.75
C PHE A 865 -73.11 -46.37 -16.96
N MET A 866 -71.92 -46.23 -17.52
CA MET A 866 -71.67 -45.41 -18.71
C MET A 866 -72.27 -46.02 -19.97
N VAL A 867 -72.32 -47.37 -20.07
CA VAL A 867 -73.09 -48.05 -21.12
C VAL A 867 -74.56 -47.63 -21.04
N ASN A 868 -75.16 -47.61 -19.85
CA ASN A 868 -76.55 -47.17 -19.64
C ASN A 868 -76.74 -45.67 -19.91
N ASP A 869 -75.82 -44.82 -19.44
CA ASP A 869 -75.89 -43.37 -19.66
C ASP A 869 -75.82 -43.02 -21.17
N PHE A 870 -75.10 -43.81 -21.98
CA PHE A 870 -74.91 -43.56 -23.41
C PHE A 870 -75.89 -44.32 -24.31
N SER A 871 -76.47 -45.42 -23.85
CA SER A 871 -77.46 -46.18 -24.62
C SER A 871 -78.77 -45.38 -24.67
N ASN A 872 -79.11 -44.89 -25.87
CA ASN A 872 -80.17 -43.91 -26.20
C ASN A 872 -79.72 -42.45 -26.42
N LEU A 873 -78.42 -42.15 -26.35
CA LEU A 873 -77.94 -40.82 -26.76
C LEU A 873 -78.12 -40.63 -28.28
N LEU A 874 -78.62 -39.46 -28.68
CA LEU A 874 -78.78 -39.07 -30.08
C LEU A 874 -77.63 -38.14 -30.48
N ILE A 875 -76.63 -38.65 -31.19
CA ILE A 875 -75.52 -37.83 -31.71
C ILE A 875 -75.59 -37.79 -33.24
N GLY A 876 -75.62 -36.59 -33.82
CA GLY A 876 -75.68 -36.40 -35.28
C GLY A 876 -76.91 -37.03 -35.94
N GLY A 877 -78.03 -37.13 -35.22
CA GLY A 877 -79.28 -37.69 -35.72
C GLY A 877 -79.38 -39.22 -35.71
N ARG A 878 -78.43 -39.94 -35.10
CA ARG A 878 -78.47 -41.40 -34.94
C ARG A 878 -78.36 -41.81 -33.47
N TYR A 879 -79.11 -42.85 -33.09
CA TYR A 879 -79.04 -43.43 -31.75
C TYR A 879 -77.80 -44.30 -31.60
N LEU A 880 -77.07 -44.11 -30.51
CA LEU A 880 -75.88 -44.89 -30.19
C LEU A 880 -76.22 -46.27 -29.65
N ARG A 881 -75.39 -47.26 -30.02
CA ARG A 881 -75.35 -48.56 -29.35
C ARG A 881 -74.05 -48.66 -28.55
N CYS A 882 -74.19 -48.89 -27.26
CA CYS A 882 -73.07 -48.93 -26.33
C CYS A 882 -72.98 -50.31 -25.69
N GLU A 883 -71.76 -50.84 -25.60
CA GLU A 883 -71.47 -52.11 -24.94
C GLU A 883 -70.14 -52.02 -24.19
N GLY A 884 -70.01 -52.75 -23.09
CA GLY A 884 -68.72 -52.90 -22.41
C GLY A 884 -67.72 -53.62 -23.32
N SER A 885 -66.48 -53.15 -23.39
CA SER A 885 -65.47 -53.76 -24.25
C SER A 885 -65.08 -55.14 -23.72
N ALA A 886 -65.28 -56.19 -24.53
CA ALA A 886 -64.81 -57.54 -24.21
C ALA A 886 -63.27 -57.65 -24.14
N LYS A 887 -62.54 -56.68 -24.68
CA LYS A 887 -61.07 -56.68 -24.76
C LYS A 887 -60.40 -55.86 -23.65
N TYR A 888 -61.06 -54.83 -23.15
CA TYR A 888 -60.50 -53.93 -22.13
C TYR A 888 -61.59 -53.60 -21.11
N MET A 889 -61.41 -54.07 -19.87
CA MET A 889 -62.45 -53.98 -18.83
C MET A 889 -62.67 -52.55 -18.28
N ASP A 890 -61.91 -51.56 -18.77
CA ASP A 890 -61.97 -50.14 -18.43
C ASP A 890 -62.56 -49.30 -19.59
N SER A 891 -63.22 -49.93 -20.56
CA SER A 891 -63.58 -49.30 -21.82
C SER A 891 -65.01 -49.61 -22.27
N VAL A 892 -65.74 -48.58 -22.73
CA VAL A 892 -67.06 -48.69 -23.37
C VAL A 892 -66.89 -48.51 -24.88
N VAL A 893 -67.41 -49.44 -25.67
CA VAL A 893 -67.46 -49.36 -27.13
C VAL A 893 -68.78 -48.72 -27.54
N ILE A 894 -68.69 -47.65 -28.34
CA ILE A 894 -69.84 -46.89 -28.83
C ILE A 894 -69.91 -47.07 -30.34
N SER A 895 -71.00 -47.60 -30.86
CA SER A 895 -71.23 -47.86 -32.28
C SER A 895 -72.48 -47.17 -32.80
N GLY A 896 -72.54 -46.92 -34.12
CA GLY A 896 -73.63 -46.19 -34.76
C GLY A 896 -73.37 -44.69 -34.97
N LEU A 897 -72.13 -44.25 -34.75
CA LEU A 897 -71.69 -42.87 -34.94
C LEU A 897 -71.67 -42.52 -36.44
N ASP A 898 -72.12 -41.31 -36.78
CA ASP A 898 -71.92 -40.78 -38.13
C ASP A 898 -70.42 -40.64 -38.42
N LYS A 899 -70.02 -40.99 -39.65
CA LYS A 899 -68.61 -40.99 -40.07
C LYS A 899 -68.05 -39.58 -40.27
N GLU A 900 -68.92 -38.56 -40.37
CA GLU A 900 -68.52 -37.16 -40.54
C GLU A 900 -68.37 -36.39 -39.22
N LEU A 901 -68.86 -36.94 -38.11
CA LEU A 901 -68.73 -36.32 -36.79
C LEU A 901 -67.28 -36.31 -36.30
N SER A 902 -66.86 -35.18 -35.72
CA SER A 902 -65.56 -35.05 -35.10
C SER A 902 -65.54 -35.68 -33.70
N GLU A 903 -64.36 -36.12 -33.25
CA GLU A 903 -64.19 -36.63 -31.88
C GLU A 903 -64.56 -35.61 -30.81
N ALA A 904 -64.47 -34.29 -31.10
CA ALA A 904 -64.84 -33.25 -30.13
C ALA A 904 -66.35 -33.16 -29.97
N GLU A 905 -67.10 -33.09 -31.07
CA GLU A 905 -68.56 -33.04 -31.06
C GLU A 905 -69.15 -34.27 -30.35
N ILE A 906 -68.58 -35.46 -30.58
CA ILE A 906 -69.01 -36.69 -29.91
C ILE A 906 -68.66 -36.65 -28.42
N LEU A 907 -67.44 -36.24 -28.07
CA LEU A 907 -66.99 -36.22 -26.68
C LEU A 907 -67.75 -35.20 -25.83
N ASP A 908 -68.17 -34.08 -26.39
CA ASP A 908 -68.93 -33.05 -25.67
C ASP A 908 -70.34 -33.55 -25.32
N GLU A 909 -71.00 -34.21 -26.26
CA GLU A 909 -72.29 -34.88 -26.02
C GLU A 909 -72.15 -36.01 -24.98
N LEU A 910 -71.10 -36.84 -25.09
CA LEU A 910 -70.83 -37.90 -24.10
C LEU A 910 -70.55 -37.35 -22.71
N ARG A 911 -69.87 -36.21 -22.59
CA ARG A 911 -69.62 -35.55 -21.30
C ARG A 911 -70.88 -34.93 -20.71
N THR A 912 -71.79 -34.48 -21.55
CA THR A 912 -73.08 -33.95 -21.11
C THR A 912 -74.01 -35.07 -20.65
N ALA A 913 -73.87 -36.26 -21.24
CA ALA A 913 -74.67 -37.44 -20.93
C ALA A 913 -74.34 -38.09 -19.57
N THR A 914 -73.14 -37.87 -19.01
CA THR A 914 -72.73 -38.52 -17.75
C THR A 914 -71.97 -37.59 -16.83
N ASN A 915 -72.26 -37.69 -15.53
CA ASN A 915 -71.48 -37.04 -14.47
C ASN A 915 -70.20 -37.82 -14.12
N ARG A 916 -69.98 -38.99 -14.74
CA ARG A 916 -68.81 -39.85 -14.50
C ARG A 916 -67.62 -39.38 -15.30
N ARG A 917 -66.42 -39.68 -14.80
CA ARG A 917 -65.19 -39.17 -15.39
C ARG A 917 -64.77 -40.03 -16.59
N ILE A 918 -64.91 -39.47 -17.79
CA ILE A 918 -64.29 -40.02 -19.00
C ILE A 918 -62.78 -39.79 -18.92
N PHE A 919 -61.99 -40.86 -18.91
CA PHE A 919 -60.53 -40.79 -18.91
C PHE A 919 -59.96 -40.47 -20.29
N ASP A 920 -60.53 -41.06 -21.35
CA ASP A 920 -60.12 -40.82 -22.74
C ASP A 920 -61.22 -41.22 -23.73
N PHE A 921 -61.18 -40.69 -24.95
CA PHE A 921 -62.07 -41.09 -26.05
C PHE A 921 -61.36 -41.01 -27.39
N PHE A 922 -61.48 -42.05 -28.21
CA PHE A 922 -60.96 -42.04 -29.57
C PHE A 922 -61.88 -42.78 -30.54
N LEU A 923 -61.99 -42.25 -31.77
CA LEU A 923 -62.71 -42.93 -32.85
C LEU A 923 -61.85 -44.03 -33.46
N VAL A 924 -62.47 -45.17 -33.75
CA VAL A 924 -61.80 -46.24 -34.50
C VAL A 924 -61.83 -45.89 -35.98
N ARG A 925 -60.64 -45.80 -36.59
CA ARG A 925 -60.47 -45.32 -37.97
C ARG A 925 -60.09 -46.44 -38.94
N GLY A 926 -60.45 -46.26 -40.21
CA GLY A 926 -60.22 -47.19 -41.32
C GLY A 926 -58.95 -46.88 -42.13
N ASP A 927 -59.04 -47.08 -43.44
CA ASP A 927 -57.92 -46.84 -44.34
C ASP A 927 -57.64 -45.35 -44.56
N ALA A 928 -56.39 -45.05 -44.91
CA ALA A 928 -55.94 -43.68 -45.14
C ALA A 928 -56.39 -43.19 -46.52
N VAL A 929 -56.96 -41.99 -46.57
CA VAL A 929 -57.30 -41.32 -47.83
C VAL A 929 -56.11 -40.55 -48.40
N LYS A 930 -56.16 -40.31 -49.71
CA LYS A 930 -55.14 -39.53 -50.43
C LYS A 930 -55.32 -38.04 -50.12
N ASN A 931 -54.44 -37.50 -49.28
CA ASN A 931 -54.39 -36.06 -48.94
C ASN A 931 -53.53 -35.27 -49.94
N PRO A 932 -53.66 -33.93 -50.00
CA PRO A 932 -52.70 -33.04 -50.68
C PRO A 932 -51.27 -33.22 -50.15
N SER A 933 -50.27 -32.75 -50.91
CA SER A 933 -48.86 -32.77 -50.47
C SER A 933 -48.64 -31.90 -49.23
N CYS A 934 -47.60 -32.18 -48.44
CA CYS A 934 -47.32 -31.42 -47.20
C CYS A 934 -47.15 -29.92 -47.48
N GLY A 935 -46.44 -29.54 -48.55
CA GLY A 935 -46.28 -28.13 -48.94
C GLY A 935 -47.60 -27.44 -49.32
N ALA A 936 -48.51 -28.14 -50.02
CA ALA A 936 -49.84 -27.59 -50.31
C ALA A 936 -50.69 -27.38 -49.03
N CYS A 937 -50.52 -28.26 -48.04
CA CYS A 937 -51.19 -28.11 -46.74
C CYS A 937 -50.59 -26.96 -45.92
N GLU A 938 -49.26 -26.73 -45.98
CA GLU A 938 -48.58 -25.60 -45.33
C GLU A 938 -49.08 -24.26 -45.88
N GLU A 939 -49.15 -24.12 -47.21
CA GLU A 939 -49.68 -22.92 -47.85
C GLU A 939 -51.16 -22.67 -47.52
N ALA A 940 -51.98 -23.73 -47.49
CA ALA A 940 -53.39 -23.64 -47.12
C ALA A 940 -53.58 -23.17 -45.67
N LEU A 941 -52.77 -23.68 -44.72
CA LEU A 941 -52.79 -23.25 -43.32
C LEU A 941 -52.38 -21.77 -43.19
N LEU A 942 -51.28 -21.37 -43.84
CA LEU A 942 -50.82 -19.98 -43.80
C LEU A 942 -51.84 -19.03 -44.42
N ARG A 943 -52.54 -19.45 -45.48
CA ARG A 943 -53.59 -18.66 -46.12
C ARG A 943 -54.76 -18.37 -45.17
N GLU A 944 -55.22 -19.36 -44.42
CA GLU A 944 -56.30 -19.19 -43.42
C GLU A 944 -55.88 -18.33 -42.22
N ILE A 945 -54.59 -18.34 -41.85
CA ILE A 945 -54.06 -17.58 -40.70
C ILE A 945 -53.74 -16.13 -41.06
N SER A 946 -53.30 -15.88 -42.29
CA SER A 946 -52.82 -14.57 -42.75
C SER A 946 -53.77 -13.37 -42.53
N PRO A 947 -55.11 -13.49 -42.59
CA PRO A 947 -56.02 -12.36 -42.38
C PRO A 947 -55.99 -11.80 -40.95
N PHE A 948 -55.58 -12.62 -39.98
CA PHE A 948 -55.53 -12.27 -38.57
C PHE A 948 -54.18 -11.68 -38.14
N MET A 949 -53.19 -11.70 -39.03
CA MET A 949 -51.84 -11.18 -38.77
C MET A 949 -51.70 -9.72 -39.25
N SER A 950 -51.09 -8.86 -38.43
CA SER A 950 -50.92 -7.43 -38.74
C SER A 950 -50.09 -7.22 -40.03
N LYS A 951 -50.67 -6.55 -41.04
CA LYS A 951 -50.00 -6.17 -42.30
C LYS A 951 -48.96 -5.04 -42.15
N THR A 952 -48.84 -4.45 -40.97
CA THR A 952 -48.16 -3.16 -40.77
C THR A 952 -46.63 -3.20 -40.62
N LYS A 953 -45.94 -4.34 -40.84
CA LYS A 953 -44.46 -4.38 -40.95
C LYS A 953 -43.99 -5.44 -41.97
N PRO A 954 -43.16 -5.08 -42.98
CA PRO A 954 -42.59 -6.00 -43.95
C PRO A 954 -41.27 -6.60 -43.42
N HIS A 955 -41.35 -7.31 -42.29
CA HIS A 955 -40.24 -8.15 -41.82
C HIS A 955 -40.74 -9.60 -41.83
N GLY A 956 -39.97 -10.46 -42.51
CA GLY A 956 -40.39 -11.80 -42.90
C GLY A 956 -40.91 -12.69 -41.76
N ASN A 957 -41.88 -13.53 -42.12
CA ASN A 957 -42.45 -14.65 -41.35
C ASN A 957 -42.95 -14.33 -39.92
N CYS A 958 -44.01 -13.52 -39.81
CA CYS A 958 -44.79 -13.37 -38.56
C CYS A 958 -45.44 -14.67 -38.06
N CYS A 959 -45.62 -15.63 -38.97
CA CYS A 959 -46.14 -16.96 -38.72
C CYS A 959 -45.46 -17.95 -39.68
N GLN A 960 -45.09 -19.13 -39.19
CA GLN A 960 -44.58 -20.25 -40.00
C GLN A 960 -45.41 -21.49 -39.70
N ALA A 961 -45.85 -22.21 -40.73
CA ALA A 961 -46.52 -23.50 -40.59
C ALA A 961 -45.63 -24.59 -41.19
N GLN A 962 -45.43 -25.67 -40.44
CA GLN A 962 -44.67 -26.84 -40.88
C GLN A 962 -45.57 -28.08 -40.78
N VAL A 963 -45.85 -28.74 -41.89
CA VAL A 963 -46.67 -29.96 -41.96
C VAL A 963 -45.76 -31.17 -42.06
N PHE A 964 -45.92 -32.13 -41.14
CA PHE A 964 -45.06 -33.30 -41.07
C PHE A 964 -45.60 -34.44 -41.95
N PRO A 965 -44.74 -35.16 -42.69
CA PRO A 965 -45.18 -36.33 -43.46
C PRO A 965 -45.66 -37.44 -42.51
N PRO A 966 -46.84 -38.03 -42.72
CA PRO A 966 -47.39 -39.04 -41.83
C PRO A 966 -46.73 -40.41 -42.05
N GLU A 967 -46.52 -41.17 -40.98
CA GLU A 967 -46.12 -42.57 -41.08
C GLU A 967 -47.30 -43.47 -41.49
N PRO A 968 -47.07 -44.69 -42.03
CA PRO A 968 -48.15 -45.60 -42.43
C PRO A 968 -49.18 -45.90 -41.32
N LYS A 969 -48.76 -45.86 -40.05
CA LYS A 969 -49.61 -46.14 -38.88
C LYS A 969 -50.32 -44.89 -38.33
N ASP A 970 -49.97 -43.68 -38.78
CA ASP A 970 -50.58 -42.45 -38.27
C ASP A 970 -52.05 -42.33 -38.69
N SER A 971 -52.87 -41.87 -37.74
CA SER A 971 -54.30 -41.61 -37.95
C SER A 971 -54.61 -40.17 -38.36
N PHE A 972 -53.67 -39.25 -38.13
CA PHE A 972 -53.81 -37.81 -38.32
C PHE A 972 -52.62 -37.24 -39.09
N MET A 973 -52.87 -36.24 -39.92
CA MET A 973 -51.84 -35.30 -40.35
C MET A 973 -51.52 -34.37 -39.18
N LYS A 974 -50.25 -33.97 -39.03
CA LYS A 974 -49.79 -33.10 -37.95
C LYS A 974 -49.01 -31.92 -38.54
N ALA A 975 -49.16 -30.76 -37.94
CA ALA A 975 -48.46 -29.54 -38.29
C ALA A 975 -48.07 -28.77 -37.02
N LEU A 976 -47.01 -27.98 -37.11
CA LEU A 976 -46.59 -27.04 -36.06
C LEU A 976 -46.66 -25.63 -36.64
N ILE A 977 -47.45 -24.77 -36.00
CA ILE A 977 -47.48 -23.35 -36.29
C ILE A 977 -46.63 -22.62 -35.24
N THR A 978 -45.73 -21.76 -35.70
CA THR A 978 -44.90 -20.90 -34.86
C THR A 978 -45.20 -19.44 -35.19
N PHE A 979 -45.71 -18.71 -34.19
CA PHE A 979 -46.00 -17.28 -34.25
C PHE A 979 -44.94 -16.47 -33.50
N ASP A 980 -44.72 -15.23 -33.91
CA ASP A 980 -43.94 -14.26 -33.12
C ASP A 980 -44.58 -14.06 -31.74
N GLY A 981 -43.79 -14.21 -30.67
CA GLY A 981 -44.26 -14.09 -29.28
C GLY A 981 -44.89 -12.74 -28.93
N ARG A 982 -44.59 -11.69 -29.73
CA ARG A 982 -45.17 -10.36 -29.58
C ARG A 982 -46.63 -10.27 -30.04
N LEU A 983 -47.10 -11.21 -30.87
CA LEU A 983 -48.43 -11.23 -31.48
C LEU A 983 -49.33 -12.31 -30.84
N HIS A 984 -49.19 -12.54 -29.53
CA HIS A 984 -49.83 -13.67 -28.84
C HIS A 984 -51.37 -13.58 -28.83
N LEU A 985 -51.95 -12.37 -28.80
CA LEU A 985 -53.40 -12.18 -28.87
C LEU A 985 -53.93 -12.45 -30.28
N GLU A 986 -53.22 -11.98 -31.31
CA GLU A 986 -53.54 -12.23 -32.71
C GLU A 986 -53.39 -13.72 -33.06
N ALA A 987 -52.37 -14.39 -32.51
CA ALA A 987 -52.17 -15.82 -32.64
C ALA A 987 -53.31 -16.63 -31.98
N ALA A 988 -53.73 -16.27 -30.77
CA ALA A 988 -54.86 -16.92 -30.10
C ALA A 988 -56.14 -16.82 -30.94
N LYS A 989 -56.45 -15.60 -31.42
CA LYS A 989 -57.61 -15.37 -32.28
C LYS A 989 -57.54 -16.13 -33.60
N ALA A 990 -56.37 -16.18 -34.24
CA ALA A 990 -56.18 -16.94 -35.47
C ALA A 990 -56.39 -18.44 -35.26
N LEU A 991 -55.95 -18.99 -34.13
CA LEU A 991 -56.12 -20.41 -33.80
C LEU A 991 -57.59 -20.78 -33.51
N GLU A 992 -58.33 -19.91 -32.83
CA GLU A 992 -59.77 -20.08 -32.60
C GLU A 992 -60.56 -20.13 -33.92
N GLU A 993 -60.20 -19.28 -34.88
CA GLU A 993 -60.90 -19.17 -36.16
C GLU A 993 -60.59 -20.29 -37.17
N ILE A 994 -59.48 -21.00 -37.01
CA ILE A 994 -59.14 -22.16 -37.85
C ILE A 994 -59.58 -23.50 -37.22
N GLU A 995 -59.93 -23.51 -35.93
CA GLU A 995 -60.50 -24.69 -35.26
C GLU A 995 -61.76 -25.15 -36.00
N GLY A 996 -61.85 -26.44 -36.32
CA GLY A 996 -63.02 -27.02 -36.99
C GLY A 996 -63.13 -26.77 -38.50
N LYS A 997 -62.30 -25.90 -39.11
CA LYS A 997 -62.28 -25.68 -40.57
C LYS A 997 -61.66 -26.85 -41.33
N VAL A 998 -61.98 -26.98 -42.62
CA VAL A 998 -61.40 -27.98 -43.53
C VAL A 998 -60.44 -27.29 -44.48
N LEU A 999 -59.21 -27.81 -44.60
CA LEU A 999 -58.21 -27.27 -45.53
C LEU A 999 -58.65 -27.46 -46.99
N SER A 1000 -58.29 -26.52 -47.86
CA SER A 1000 -58.53 -26.61 -49.29
C SER A 1000 -57.90 -27.88 -49.88
N GLY A 1001 -58.70 -28.74 -50.51
CA GLY A 1001 -58.27 -30.03 -51.06
C GLY A 1001 -58.41 -31.23 -50.13
N CYS A 1002 -58.88 -31.03 -48.89
CA CYS A 1002 -59.27 -32.09 -47.96
C CYS A 1002 -60.79 -32.35 -48.01
N LEU A 1003 -61.20 -33.54 -47.54
CA LEU A 1003 -62.62 -33.94 -47.48
C LEU A 1003 -63.33 -33.28 -46.28
N SER A 1004 -64.65 -33.12 -46.36
CA SER A 1004 -65.51 -32.42 -45.38
C SER A 1004 -65.32 -32.85 -43.91
N TRP A 1005 -64.97 -34.10 -43.69
CA TRP A 1005 -64.74 -34.68 -42.35
C TRP A 1005 -63.31 -34.44 -41.80
N GLN A 1006 -62.40 -33.89 -42.61
CA GLN A 1006 -61.00 -33.61 -42.23
C GLN A 1006 -60.86 -32.24 -41.53
N LYS A 1007 -61.65 -32.03 -40.48
CA LYS A 1007 -61.65 -30.80 -39.69
C LYS A 1007 -60.36 -30.65 -38.89
N ILE A 1008 -59.84 -29.42 -38.86
CA ILE A 1008 -58.64 -29.02 -38.12
C ILE A 1008 -58.92 -29.01 -36.62
N LYS A 1009 -57.95 -29.49 -35.83
CA LYS A 1009 -57.86 -29.26 -34.39
C LYS A 1009 -56.54 -28.58 -34.04
N CYS A 1010 -56.62 -27.59 -33.18
CA CYS A 1010 -55.54 -26.75 -32.73
C CYS A 1010 -55.30 -26.99 -31.24
N GLN A 1011 -54.05 -27.27 -30.90
CA GLN A 1011 -53.58 -27.45 -29.55
C GLN A 1011 -52.51 -26.41 -29.26
N GLN A 1012 -52.84 -25.43 -28.42
CA GLN A 1012 -51.89 -24.42 -27.96
C GLN A 1012 -50.80 -25.07 -27.10
N LEU A 1013 -49.54 -24.70 -27.32
CA LEU A 1013 -48.41 -25.22 -26.56
C LEU A 1013 -47.72 -24.11 -25.79
N PHE A 1014 -47.84 -24.15 -24.47
CA PHE A 1014 -47.07 -23.31 -23.57
C PHE A 1014 -45.78 -24.03 -23.17
N HIS A 1015 -44.65 -23.44 -23.53
CA HIS A 1015 -43.33 -23.89 -23.08
C HIS A 1015 -42.73 -22.83 -22.16
N SER A 1016 -42.37 -23.22 -20.95
CA SER A 1016 -41.61 -22.40 -20.02
C SER A 1016 -40.38 -23.16 -19.57
N TYR A 1017 -39.28 -22.46 -19.37
CA TYR A 1017 -38.00 -23.02 -18.97
C TYR A 1017 -37.53 -22.31 -17.71
N VAL A 1018 -37.13 -23.09 -16.70
CA VAL A 1018 -36.48 -22.59 -15.49
C VAL A 1018 -35.08 -23.19 -15.47
N SER A 1019 -34.07 -22.33 -15.56
CA SER A 1019 -32.66 -22.73 -15.42
C SER A 1019 -32.13 -22.23 -14.08
N CYS A 1020 -31.58 -23.12 -13.27
CA CYS A 1020 -30.96 -22.76 -11.99
C CYS A 1020 -29.80 -23.71 -11.67
N PRO A 1021 -28.80 -23.26 -10.87
CA PRO A 1021 -27.73 -24.13 -10.39
C PRO A 1021 -28.28 -25.31 -9.58
N ALA A 1022 -27.64 -26.47 -9.64
CA ALA A 1022 -28.08 -27.69 -8.95
C ALA A 1022 -28.36 -27.52 -7.43
N PRO A 1023 -27.59 -26.71 -6.67
CA PRO A 1023 -27.92 -26.45 -5.27
C PRO A 1023 -29.25 -25.70 -5.09
N VAL A 1024 -29.54 -24.74 -5.97
CA VAL A 1024 -30.79 -23.96 -5.95
C VAL A 1024 -31.98 -24.85 -6.29
N TYR A 1025 -31.85 -25.71 -7.31
CA TYR A 1025 -32.90 -26.66 -7.68
C TYR A 1025 -33.29 -27.56 -6.50
N SER A 1026 -32.30 -28.04 -5.74
CA SER A 1026 -32.51 -28.93 -4.59
C SER A 1026 -33.38 -28.28 -3.51
N VAL A 1027 -33.28 -26.96 -3.34
CA VAL A 1027 -34.08 -26.19 -2.37
C VAL A 1027 -35.51 -26.00 -2.88
N ILE A 1028 -35.68 -25.63 -4.15
CA ILE A 1028 -37.00 -25.24 -4.69
C ILE A 1028 -37.82 -26.43 -5.22
N LYS A 1029 -37.22 -27.62 -5.39
CA LYS A 1029 -37.84 -28.79 -6.02
C LYS A 1029 -39.21 -29.15 -5.44
N LYS A 1030 -39.35 -29.17 -4.11
CA LYS A 1030 -40.62 -29.56 -3.46
C LYS A 1030 -41.75 -28.58 -3.78
N GLN A 1031 -41.45 -27.28 -3.71
CA GLN A 1031 -42.42 -26.21 -4.01
C GLN A 1031 -42.78 -26.22 -5.50
N LEU A 1032 -41.79 -26.38 -6.39
CA LEU A 1032 -42.00 -26.47 -7.83
C LEU A 1032 -42.89 -27.67 -8.21
N VAL A 1033 -42.64 -28.85 -7.63
CA VAL A 1033 -43.46 -30.04 -7.88
C VAL A 1033 -44.89 -29.86 -7.38
N SER A 1034 -45.08 -29.23 -6.22
CA SER A 1034 -46.42 -28.93 -5.69
C SER A 1034 -47.20 -27.96 -6.60
N LEU A 1035 -46.54 -26.90 -7.08
CA LEU A 1035 -47.14 -25.96 -8.03
C LEU A 1035 -47.55 -26.65 -9.34
N LEU A 1036 -46.68 -27.50 -9.89
CA LEU A 1036 -46.96 -28.24 -11.13
C LEU A 1036 -48.09 -29.27 -10.95
N ALA A 1037 -48.22 -29.88 -9.77
CA ALA A 1037 -49.37 -30.73 -9.46
C ALA A 1037 -50.68 -29.94 -9.48
N SER A 1038 -50.70 -28.70 -8.96
CA SER A 1038 -51.89 -27.85 -8.99
C SER A 1038 -52.35 -27.51 -10.42
N LEU A 1039 -51.42 -27.32 -11.36
CA LEU A 1039 -51.73 -27.03 -12.77
C LEU A 1039 -52.32 -28.23 -13.51
N LYS A 1040 -51.98 -29.47 -13.11
CA LYS A 1040 -52.55 -30.69 -13.68
C LYS A 1040 -54.02 -30.91 -13.29
N HIS A 1041 -54.51 -30.22 -12.25
CA HIS A 1041 -55.90 -30.32 -11.81
C HIS A 1041 -56.86 -29.38 -12.57
N GLN A 1042 -56.34 -28.47 -13.42
CA GLN A 1042 -57.18 -27.63 -14.27
C GLN A 1042 -57.68 -28.41 -15.50
N LYS A 1043 -58.99 -28.34 -15.77
CA LYS A 1043 -59.64 -29.01 -16.91
C LYS A 1043 -58.96 -28.59 -18.24
N GLY A 1044 -58.51 -29.57 -19.03
CA GLY A 1044 -57.99 -29.35 -20.38
C GLY A 1044 -56.47 -29.25 -20.52
N ASN A 1045 -55.70 -29.24 -19.42
CA ASN A 1045 -54.25 -29.04 -19.47
C ASN A 1045 -53.46 -30.34 -19.27
N SER A 1046 -52.51 -30.63 -20.18
CA SER A 1046 -51.49 -31.67 -19.98
C SER A 1046 -50.12 -31.01 -19.78
N CYS A 1047 -49.48 -31.29 -18.66
CA CYS A 1047 -48.19 -30.69 -18.29
C CYS A 1047 -47.11 -31.78 -18.17
N THR A 1048 -46.06 -31.66 -18.98
CA THR A 1048 -44.94 -32.61 -19.05
C THR A 1048 -43.65 -31.90 -18.65
N ILE A 1049 -42.94 -32.44 -17.65
CA ILE A 1049 -41.63 -31.92 -17.22
C ILE A 1049 -40.56 -32.69 -17.97
N ILE A 1050 -39.69 -31.99 -18.69
CA ILE A 1050 -38.51 -32.58 -19.31
C ILE A 1050 -37.30 -32.00 -18.60
N MET A 1051 -36.62 -32.83 -17.80
CA MET A 1051 -35.33 -32.43 -17.22
C MET A 1051 -34.23 -32.65 -18.26
N LEU A 1052 -33.73 -31.55 -18.81
CA LEU A 1052 -32.54 -31.56 -19.64
C LEU A 1052 -31.34 -31.33 -18.72
N PHE A 1053 -30.60 -32.39 -18.43
CA PHE A 1053 -29.25 -32.23 -17.89
C PHE A 1053 -28.34 -31.87 -19.07
N PRO A 1054 -27.71 -30.69 -19.11
CA PRO A 1054 -26.59 -30.51 -20.00
C PRO A 1054 -25.48 -31.45 -19.50
N PHE A 1055 -25.15 -32.48 -20.28
CA PHE A 1055 -23.82 -33.08 -20.21
C PHE A 1055 -22.84 -32.01 -20.70
N ILE A 1056 -22.25 -31.27 -19.76
CA ILE A 1056 -20.99 -30.55 -19.94
C ILE A 1056 -20.08 -31.02 -18.83
#